data_AF-A0A6A6AJL1-F1
#
_entry.id   AF-A0A6A6AJL1-F1
#
_cell.length_a   1.000
_cell.length_b   1.000
_cell.length_c   1.000
_cell.angle_alpha   90.00
_cell.angle_beta   90.00
_cell.angle_gamma   90.00
#
_symmetry.space_group_name_H-M   'P 1'
#
loop_
_entity.id
_entity.type
_entity.pdbx_description
1 polymer ?
#
loop_
_entity_poly.entity_id
_entity_poly.type
_entity_poly.pdbx_seq_one_letter_code
_entity_poly.pdbx_strand_id
1 'polypeptide(L)'
;MDDALPSYESAIQRDPWVFIAPYLSAEALCAAALVCRKWHAIFTPQLWGNPSSHFRLQNDTVYIALTHFMRTLPHARLFVREFTHTLHFPPTHAETYGGPHADWLRDCHERLPNLQCLIVNGLPFFDHASLLTLKHPSLPDRFPTFPTFALRLLDASGCVNATTTGLAEALCHFPELVSLDLSRTLGARGEAVLRVLGGLRKLRVLNVRRLGLRDGEFEVLARAIGKRVRSLDVSENQLTDASIRLLLDHCVEVEEMDAGSGLSPGLTPFHEHNHASRSTEAFESEGLVGHIRRKLTGGFLDSLVVEEVMGIGVTHLYLSGNTMTVKGISELLRSGRLHVLDVGVLSDIPEISHRLGLSGVTDLTPILSECASAQLRYLRINYRVVTEDTPFVESKRNPELHVSSTVQESDSSKGALKTQPATTIPHHNSTHYVEDRRARLDLRQSQEPRLHPGMLPKVQTLVLTAIPTSTTDKKTIDRLIQYIQDAAAEASTARQQAKHTYALPPGRERTVAEREHAQSIFALRRIVLEIAPPQATAMIPNGARGGHAMRSATEDADSEAFWEASARDFSFFADEQEPSIDLVQASKVPAQPQKEIPSFDVVAEIGRFRRERKAAHDALVKAEATSAEIEGYWPGYITVVRKTLDGDAGAADHRGNRYEEGWYYQ
;
A
#
# COMPACT_ATOMS: atom_id res chain seq x y z
N MET A 1 -21.95 12.69 12.74
CA MET A 1 -22.11 12.84 14.21
C MET A 1 -21.33 11.73 14.86
N ASP A 2 -20.15 12.08 15.37
CA ASP A 2 -19.18 11.16 15.96
C ASP A 2 -19.54 10.83 17.43
N ASP A 3 -19.37 9.56 17.78
CA ASP A 3 -18.92 8.98 19.06
C ASP A 3 -19.11 9.77 20.38
N ALA A 4 -20.30 10.30 20.63
CA ALA A 4 -20.78 10.37 22.01
C ALA A 4 -21.11 8.93 22.45
N LEU A 5 -20.49 8.44 23.54
CA LEU A 5 -20.91 7.18 24.14
C LEU A 5 -22.43 7.25 24.37
N PRO A 6 -23.21 6.27 23.87
CA PRO A 6 -24.65 6.28 24.03
C PRO A 6 -24.99 6.41 25.52
N SER A 7 -25.95 7.28 25.88
CA SER A 7 -26.49 7.29 27.24
C SER A 7 -26.96 5.88 27.62
N TYR A 8 -26.90 5.52 28.91
CA TYR A 8 -27.32 4.20 29.40
C TYR A 8 -28.72 3.80 28.88
N GLU A 9 -29.66 4.76 28.82
CA GLU A 9 -30.99 4.55 28.25
C GLU A 9 -30.97 4.26 26.74
N SER A 10 -30.15 4.99 25.96
CA SER A 10 -29.98 4.73 24.52
C SER A 10 -29.21 3.43 24.23
N ALA A 11 -28.45 2.91 25.20
CA ALA A 11 -27.79 1.61 25.09
C ALA A 11 -28.76 0.44 25.36
N ILE A 12 -29.80 0.65 26.19
CA ILE A 12 -30.77 -0.39 26.60
C ILE A 12 -32.02 -0.40 25.71
N GLN A 13 -32.40 0.73 25.12
CA GLN A 13 -33.53 0.83 24.18
C GLN A 13 -33.19 0.42 22.73
N ARG A 14 -31.98 -0.11 22.51
CA ARG A 14 -31.52 -0.52 21.18
C ARG A 14 -32.35 -1.68 20.65
N ASP A 15 -32.95 -1.47 19.48
CA ASP A 15 -33.71 -2.53 18.80
C ASP A 15 -32.74 -3.67 18.42
N PRO A 16 -32.89 -4.88 19.01
CA PRO A 16 -31.94 -5.96 18.79
C PRO A 16 -31.91 -6.40 17.32
N TRP A 17 -33.01 -6.21 16.57
CA TRP A 17 -33.09 -6.59 15.17
C TRP A 17 -32.11 -5.83 14.28
N VAL A 18 -31.77 -4.59 14.62
CA VAL A 18 -30.79 -3.79 13.86
C VAL A 18 -29.40 -4.39 13.94
N PHE A 19 -29.04 -4.99 15.08
CA PHE A 19 -27.74 -5.63 15.28
C PHE A 19 -27.67 -7.04 14.70
N ILE A 20 -28.80 -7.73 14.65
CA ILE A 20 -28.91 -9.08 14.08
C ILE A 20 -28.92 -9.01 12.54
N ALA A 21 -29.56 -7.97 11.96
CA ALA A 21 -29.80 -7.89 10.53
C ALA A 21 -28.56 -8.10 9.63
N PRO A 22 -27.36 -7.55 9.92
CA PRO A 22 -26.16 -7.77 9.11
C PRO A 22 -25.66 -9.24 9.06
N TYR A 23 -26.10 -10.07 10.00
CA TYR A 23 -25.70 -11.48 10.10
C TYR A 23 -26.71 -12.45 9.45
N LEU A 24 -27.81 -11.94 8.91
CA LEU A 24 -28.83 -12.75 8.25
C LEU A 24 -28.49 -12.98 6.78
N SER A 25 -28.84 -14.16 6.26
CA SER A 25 -28.73 -14.46 4.83
C SER A 25 -29.71 -13.62 4.01
N ALA A 26 -29.46 -13.44 2.71
CA ALA A 26 -30.36 -12.75 1.79
C ALA A 26 -31.80 -13.32 1.82
N GLU A 27 -31.93 -14.65 1.90
CA GLU A 27 -33.22 -15.34 1.98
C GLU A 27 -33.95 -15.03 3.29
N ALA A 28 -33.21 -15.05 4.41
CA ALA A 28 -33.75 -14.71 5.73
C ALA A 28 -34.16 -13.23 5.82
N LEU A 29 -33.35 -12.33 5.26
CA LEU A 29 -33.66 -10.90 5.18
C LEU A 29 -34.93 -10.65 4.36
N CYS A 30 -35.08 -11.33 3.21
CA CYS A 30 -36.28 -11.25 2.39
C CYS A 30 -37.53 -11.73 3.15
N ALA A 31 -37.46 -12.88 3.82
CA ALA A 31 -38.56 -13.39 4.62
C ALA A 31 -38.90 -12.44 5.79
N ALA A 32 -37.88 -11.94 6.49
CA ALA A 32 -38.04 -11.03 7.62
C ALA A 32 -38.68 -9.69 7.20
N ALA A 33 -38.29 -9.14 6.05
CA ALA A 33 -38.84 -7.89 5.51
C ALA A 33 -40.35 -7.98 5.17
N LEU A 34 -40.92 -9.19 5.08
CA LEU A 34 -42.33 -9.44 4.79
C LEU A 34 -43.20 -9.68 6.05
N VAL A 35 -42.59 -9.81 7.23
CA VAL A 35 -43.30 -10.16 8.47
C VAL A 35 -44.23 -9.04 8.94
N CYS A 36 -43.72 -7.82 9.06
CA CYS A 36 -44.49 -6.66 9.50
C CYS A 36 -43.84 -5.34 9.04
N ARG A 37 -44.56 -4.21 9.16
CA ARG A 37 -44.04 -2.89 8.78
C ARG A 37 -42.77 -2.50 9.53
N LYS A 38 -42.66 -2.87 10.81
CA LYS A 38 -41.46 -2.58 11.63
C LYS A 38 -40.25 -3.34 11.11
N TRP A 39 -40.40 -4.64 10.85
CA TRP A 39 -39.34 -5.49 10.31
C TRP A 39 -38.96 -5.07 8.89
N HIS A 40 -39.94 -4.71 8.06
CA HIS A 40 -39.69 -4.13 6.74
C HIS A 40 -38.73 -2.93 6.83
N ALA A 41 -39.00 -1.97 7.72
CA ALA A 41 -38.16 -0.80 7.90
C ALA A 41 -36.72 -1.13 8.38
N ILE A 42 -36.53 -2.24 9.10
CA ILE A 42 -35.22 -2.64 9.66
C ILE A 42 -34.41 -3.47 8.64
N PHE A 43 -35.03 -4.42 7.96
CA PHE A 43 -34.33 -5.39 7.10
C PHE A 43 -34.25 -4.97 5.64
N THR A 44 -35.21 -4.19 5.12
CA THR A 44 -35.16 -3.69 3.74
C THR A 44 -33.91 -2.86 3.43
N PRO A 45 -33.40 -1.99 4.32
CA PRO A 45 -32.12 -1.30 4.09
C PRO A 45 -30.92 -2.25 3.91
N GLN A 46 -30.89 -3.40 4.59
CA GLN A 46 -29.81 -4.39 4.42
C GLN A 46 -29.88 -5.10 3.06
N LEU A 47 -31.08 -5.27 2.50
CA LEU A 47 -31.29 -5.83 1.17
C LEU A 47 -30.99 -4.81 0.06
N TRP A 48 -31.48 -3.58 0.23
CA TRP A 48 -31.47 -2.56 -0.82
C TRP A 48 -30.29 -1.59 -0.74
N GLY A 49 -29.56 -1.53 0.37
CA GLY A 49 -28.39 -0.66 0.55
C GLY A 49 -27.27 -0.96 -0.43
N ASN A 50 -26.89 -2.23 -0.49
CA ASN A 50 -25.95 -2.81 -1.44
C ASN A 50 -26.58 -4.06 -2.08
N PRO A 51 -27.52 -3.91 -3.04
CA PRO A 51 -28.26 -5.04 -3.59
C PRO A 51 -27.33 -6.04 -4.31
N SER A 52 -26.20 -5.55 -4.82
CA SER A 52 -25.17 -6.39 -5.45
C SER A 52 -24.50 -7.40 -4.53
N SER A 53 -24.48 -7.16 -3.21
CA SER A 53 -23.97 -8.16 -2.25
C SER A 53 -24.80 -9.45 -2.22
N HIS A 54 -26.03 -9.40 -2.74
CA HIS A 54 -26.95 -10.53 -2.80
C HIS A 54 -27.00 -11.19 -4.18
N PHE A 55 -26.25 -10.69 -5.17
CA PHE A 55 -26.16 -11.32 -6.48
C PHE A 55 -25.32 -12.60 -6.37
N ARG A 56 -25.87 -13.75 -6.76
CA ARG A 56 -25.14 -15.03 -6.70
C ARG A 56 -23.91 -14.96 -7.63
N LEU A 57 -22.75 -15.32 -7.11
CA LEU A 57 -21.40 -15.10 -7.67
C LEU A 57 -21.01 -15.99 -8.88
N GLN A 58 -21.92 -16.28 -9.81
CA GLN A 58 -21.52 -16.93 -11.06
C GLN A 58 -21.22 -15.87 -12.11
N ASN A 59 -20.01 -15.86 -12.69
CA ASN A 59 -19.53 -14.80 -13.60
C ASN A 59 -20.51 -14.48 -14.76
N ASP A 60 -21.27 -15.48 -15.24
CA ASP A 60 -22.24 -15.31 -16.32
C ASP A 60 -23.58 -14.70 -15.87
N THR A 61 -23.78 -14.53 -14.56
CA THR A 61 -25.03 -14.05 -13.96
C THR A 61 -25.04 -12.56 -13.62
N VAL A 62 -23.92 -11.83 -13.74
CA VAL A 62 -23.87 -10.39 -13.43
C VAL A 62 -24.75 -9.57 -14.39
N TYR A 63 -24.69 -9.90 -15.68
CA TYR A 63 -25.57 -9.30 -16.69
C TYR A 63 -27.04 -9.59 -16.40
N ILE A 64 -27.35 -10.85 -16.06
CA ILE A 64 -28.71 -11.28 -15.72
C ILE A 64 -29.16 -10.52 -14.48
N ALA A 65 -28.35 -10.48 -13.42
CA ALA A 65 -28.65 -9.78 -12.18
C ALA A 65 -28.88 -8.28 -12.41
N LEU A 66 -28.02 -7.60 -13.20
CA LEU A 66 -28.22 -6.20 -13.58
C LEU A 66 -29.52 -6.03 -14.37
N THR A 67 -29.76 -6.85 -15.39
CA THR A 67 -30.97 -6.75 -16.22
C THR A 67 -32.24 -6.99 -15.38
N HIS A 68 -32.22 -7.98 -14.50
CA HIS A 68 -33.30 -8.26 -13.56
C HIS A 68 -33.50 -7.08 -12.60
N PHE A 69 -32.43 -6.58 -11.98
CA PHE A 69 -32.48 -5.43 -11.09
C PHE A 69 -33.06 -4.20 -11.79
N MET A 70 -32.55 -3.86 -12.98
CA MET A 70 -33.06 -2.75 -13.80
C MET A 70 -34.54 -2.91 -14.15
N ARG A 71 -35.01 -4.13 -14.45
CA ARG A 71 -36.43 -4.42 -14.67
C ARG A 71 -37.28 -4.29 -13.40
N THR A 72 -36.69 -4.46 -12.22
CA THR A 72 -37.41 -4.26 -10.94
C THR A 72 -37.54 -2.80 -10.54
N LEU A 73 -36.59 -1.94 -10.91
CA LEU A 73 -36.58 -0.52 -10.49
C LEU A 73 -37.87 0.26 -10.83
N PRO A 74 -38.49 0.11 -12.02
CA PRO A 74 -39.76 0.77 -12.31
C PRO A 74 -40.91 0.37 -11.39
N HIS A 75 -40.89 -0.86 -10.87
CA HIS A 75 -41.95 -1.44 -10.04
C HIS A 75 -41.68 -1.24 -8.53
N ALA A 76 -40.43 -0.94 -8.16
CA ALA A 76 -40.05 -0.69 -6.78
C ALA A 76 -40.53 0.68 -6.29
N ARG A 77 -41.07 0.72 -5.06
CA ARG A 77 -41.50 1.97 -4.41
C ARG A 77 -40.31 2.91 -4.26
N LEU A 78 -40.55 4.23 -4.37
CA LEU A 78 -39.50 5.24 -4.27
C LEU A 78 -38.70 5.12 -2.96
N PHE A 79 -39.39 5.03 -1.82
CA PHE A 79 -38.76 4.85 -0.51
C PHE A 79 -37.84 3.62 -0.41
N VAL A 80 -38.11 2.56 -1.19
CA VAL A 80 -37.25 1.38 -1.22
C VAL A 80 -35.99 1.65 -2.06
N ARG A 81 -36.14 2.35 -3.18
CA ARG A 81 -35.04 2.77 -4.05
C ARG A 81 -34.12 3.80 -3.40
N GLU A 82 -34.67 4.62 -2.51
CA GLU A 82 -33.94 5.59 -1.68
C GLU A 82 -32.95 4.93 -0.72
N PHE A 83 -33.10 3.64 -0.41
CA PHE A 83 -32.13 2.93 0.44
C PHE A 83 -30.85 2.55 -0.30
N THR A 84 -30.85 2.49 -1.64
CA THR A 84 -29.68 2.06 -2.40
C THR A 84 -28.62 3.13 -2.42
N HIS A 85 -27.52 2.86 -1.71
CA HIS A 85 -26.36 3.73 -1.62
C HIS A 85 -25.17 3.22 -2.43
N THR A 86 -25.05 1.89 -2.63
CA THR A 86 -23.91 1.28 -3.31
C THR A 86 -24.35 0.27 -4.34
N LEU A 87 -23.80 0.39 -5.55
CA LEU A 87 -23.86 -0.63 -6.58
C LEU A 87 -22.46 -1.10 -6.94
N HIS A 88 -22.24 -2.41 -6.84
CA HIS A 88 -21.02 -3.08 -7.25
C HIS A 88 -21.32 -4.13 -8.31
N PHE A 89 -20.70 -3.99 -9.47
CA PHE A 89 -20.73 -5.00 -10.51
C PHE A 89 -19.35 -5.63 -10.57
N PRO A 90 -19.22 -6.94 -10.29
CA PRO A 90 -17.93 -7.61 -10.41
C PRO A 90 -17.48 -7.65 -11.88
N PRO A 91 -16.17 -7.82 -12.15
CA PRO A 91 -15.64 -7.88 -13.50
C PRO A 91 -16.29 -9.02 -14.30
N THR A 92 -16.65 -8.74 -15.57
CA THR A 92 -17.29 -9.72 -16.46
C THR A 92 -16.59 -9.80 -17.80
N HIS A 93 -16.54 -10.99 -18.39
CA HIS A 93 -16.04 -11.18 -19.76
C HIS A 93 -17.15 -10.85 -20.77
N ALA A 94 -16.80 -10.14 -21.84
CA ALA A 94 -17.75 -9.47 -22.73
C ALA A 94 -18.50 -10.38 -23.74
N GLU A 95 -18.33 -11.70 -23.68
CA GLU A 95 -18.48 -12.50 -24.91
C GLU A 95 -19.83 -13.21 -25.10
N THR A 96 -20.69 -13.33 -24.09
CA THR A 96 -21.82 -14.27 -24.18
C THR A 96 -23.19 -13.62 -24.39
N TYR A 97 -23.39 -12.37 -23.97
CA TYR A 97 -24.69 -11.70 -24.07
C TYR A 97 -24.43 -10.23 -24.41
N GLY A 98 -24.83 -9.77 -25.61
CA GLY A 98 -24.77 -8.36 -25.98
C GLY A 98 -25.30 -7.51 -24.83
N GLY A 99 -24.44 -6.63 -24.31
CA GLY A 99 -24.57 -5.99 -23.00
C GLY A 99 -25.90 -5.24 -22.76
N PRO A 100 -26.10 -4.66 -21.56
CA PRO A 100 -27.31 -3.90 -21.27
C PRO A 100 -27.48 -2.75 -22.27
N HIS A 101 -28.72 -2.27 -22.43
CA HIS A 101 -29.00 -1.12 -23.29
C HIS A 101 -28.11 0.07 -22.89
N ALA A 102 -27.69 0.89 -23.85
CA ALA A 102 -26.77 2.00 -23.59
C ALA A 102 -27.25 2.93 -22.47
N ASP A 103 -28.56 3.09 -22.31
CA ASP A 103 -29.18 3.96 -21.30
C ASP A 103 -29.07 3.45 -19.86
N TRP A 104 -28.52 2.25 -19.62
CA TRP A 104 -28.52 1.61 -18.30
C TRP A 104 -27.92 2.49 -17.21
N LEU A 105 -26.83 3.20 -17.51
CA LEU A 105 -26.11 4.01 -16.53
C LEU A 105 -26.96 5.23 -16.12
N ARG A 106 -27.55 5.91 -17.10
CA ARG A 106 -28.49 7.01 -16.85
C ARG A 106 -29.71 6.52 -16.07
N ASP A 107 -30.35 5.44 -16.53
CA ASP A 107 -31.54 4.89 -15.90
C ASP A 107 -31.27 4.44 -14.46
N CYS A 108 -30.07 3.90 -14.18
CA CYS A 108 -29.63 3.58 -12.82
C CYS A 108 -29.66 4.83 -11.94
N HIS A 109 -28.98 5.89 -12.37
CA HIS A 109 -28.86 7.11 -11.60
C HIS A 109 -30.19 7.87 -11.43
N GLU A 110 -31.05 7.89 -12.45
CA GLU A 110 -32.37 8.53 -12.34
C GLU A 110 -33.34 7.76 -11.45
N ARG A 111 -33.23 6.43 -11.40
CA ARG A 111 -34.13 5.58 -10.61
C ARG A 111 -33.67 5.39 -9.17
N LEU A 112 -32.38 5.60 -8.88
CA LEU A 112 -31.75 5.45 -7.57
C LEU A 112 -31.26 6.81 -7.07
N PRO A 113 -32.13 7.62 -6.45
CA PRO A 113 -31.85 9.03 -6.15
C PRO A 113 -30.69 9.24 -5.17
N ASN A 114 -30.42 8.27 -4.30
CA ASN A 114 -29.39 8.37 -3.26
C ASN A 114 -28.14 7.51 -3.57
N LEU A 115 -27.97 7.08 -4.83
CA LEU A 115 -26.80 6.29 -5.21
C LEU A 115 -25.51 7.09 -5.05
N GLN A 116 -24.71 6.77 -4.04
CA GLN A 116 -23.46 7.46 -3.72
C GLN A 116 -22.20 6.71 -4.19
N CYS A 117 -22.28 5.40 -4.42
CA CYS A 117 -21.14 4.58 -4.84
C CYS A 117 -21.47 3.71 -6.04
N LEU A 118 -20.63 3.78 -7.07
CA LEU A 118 -20.69 2.93 -8.25
C LEU A 118 -19.33 2.29 -8.49
N ILE A 119 -19.28 0.96 -8.46
CA ILE A 119 -18.07 0.17 -8.66
C ILE A 119 -18.32 -0.74 -9.87
N VAL A 120 -17.59 -0.49 -10.95
CA VAL A 120 -17.76 -1.09 -12.28
C VAL A 120 -16.40 -1.56 -12.84
N ASN A 121 -15.52 -2.07 -11.97
CA ASN A 121 -14.17 -2.48 -12.35
C ASN A 121 -14.19 -3.58 -13.43
N GLY A 122 -13.50 -3.35 -14.54
CA GLY A 122 -13.38 -4.32 -15.63
C GLY A 122 -14.70 -4.59 -16.36
N LEU A 123 -15.66 -3.67 -16.30
CA LEU A 123 -17.00 -3.89 -16.83
C LEU A 123 -17.09 -3.49 -18.32
N PRO A 124 -17.32 -4.42 -19.26
CA PRO A 124 -17.23 -4.13 -20.69
C PRO A 124 -18.31 -3.17 -21.21
N PHE A 125 -19.48 -3.16 -20.58
CA PHE A 125 -20.61 -2.30 -20.95
C PHE A 125 -20.61 -0.96 -20.20
N PHE A 126 -19.57 -0.68 -19.41
CA PHE A 126 -19.21 0.69 -19.05
C PHE A 126 -18.39 1.27 -20.21
N ASP A 127 -19.11 1.66 -21.26
CA ASP A 127 -18.59 1.93 -22.59
C ASP A 127 -18.89 3.36 -23.06
N HIS A 128 -18.40 3.70 -24.24
CA HIS A 128 -18.64 5.02 -24.84
C HIS A 128 -20.14 5.39 -24.92
N ALA A 129 -20.98 4.46 -25.36
CA ALA A 129 -22.40 4.71 -25.58
C ALA A 129 -23.10 5.01 -24.24
N SER A 130 -22.88 4.18 -23.23
CA SER A 130 -23.49 4.38 -21.90
C SER A 130 -23.06 5.66 -21.22
N LEU A 131 -21.79 6.04 -21.34
CA LEU A 131 -21.28 7.30 -20.80
C LEU A 131 -21.92 8.53 -21.47
N LEU A 132 -22.11 8.51 -22.78
CA LEU A 132 -22.73 9.62 -23.51
C LEU A 132 -24.22 9.78 -23.21
N THR A 133 -24.93 8.73 -22.79
CA THR A 133 -26.37 8.83 -22.48
C THR A 133 -26.66 9.79 -21.33
N LEU A 134 -25.68 10.04 -20.44
CA LEU A 134 -25.80 10.97 -19.31
C LEU A 134 -26.04 12.43 -19.74
N LYS A 135 -25.71 12.78 -20.99
CA LYS A 135 -25.97 14.11 -21.58
C LYS A 135 -27.43 14.52 -21.52
N HIS A 136 -28.33 13.55 -21.63
CA HIS A 136 -29.75 13.79 -21.84
C HIS A 136 -30.54 13.01 -20.80
N PRO A 137 -31.45 13.66 -20.05
CA PRO A 137 -32.35 12.93 -19.15
C PRO A 137 -33.28 12.02 -19.96
N SER A 138 -33.76 10.93 -19.34
CA SER A 138 -34.71 10.03 -20.00
C SER A 138 -36.06 10.71 -20.32
N LEU A 139 -36.40 11.75 -19.56
CA LEU A 139 -37.64 12.53 -19.69
C LEU A 139 -37.32 14.04 -19.75
N PRO A 140 -36.99 14.58 -20.93
CA PRO A 140 -36.56 15.97 -21.10
C PRO A 140 -37.60 17.00 -20.65
N ASP A 141 -38.89 16.71 -20.77
CA ASP A 141 -39.97 17.61 -20.34
C ASP A 141 -40.04 17.81 -18.81
N ARG A 142 -39.40 16.93 -18.02
CA ARG A 142 -39.39 17.01 -16.54
C ARG A 142 -38.09 17.58 -15.99
N PHE A 143 -37.00 17.52 -16.73
CA PHE A 143 -35.66 17.92 -16.29
C PHE A 143 -35.01 18.82 -17.35
N PRO A 144 -35.32 20.12 -17.39
CA PRO A 144 -34.81 21.06 -18.40
C PRO A 144 -33.33 21.41 -18.23
N THR A 145 -32.69 20.97 -17.15
CA THR A 145 -31.28 21.23 -16.80
C THR A 145 -30.42 20.00 -16.96
N PHE A 146 -29.11 20.19 -17.19
CA PHE A 146 -28.11 19.12 -17.18
C PHE A 146 -28.24 18.27 -15.90
N PRO A 147 -28.52 16.95 -16.02
CA PRO A 147 -28.71 16.10 -14.85
C PRO A 147 -27.38 15.98 -14.09
N THR A 148 -27.38 16.24 -12.79
CA THR A 148 -26.25 15.95 -11.92
C THR A 148 -26.64 14.87 -10.93
N PHE A 149 -25.69 14.02 -10.58
CA PHE A 149 -25.93 12.88 -9.70
C PHE A 149 -25.01 12.97 -8.49
N ALA A 150 -25.55 12.60 -7.31
CA ALA A 150 -24.85 12.68 -6.03
C ALA A 150 -23.83 11.54 -5.82
N LEU A 151 -23.13 11.15 -6.88
CA LEU A 151 -22.14 10.09 -6.85
C LEU A 151 -20.86 10.61 -6.17
N ARG A 152 -20.41 9.92 -5.12
CA ARG A 152 -19.25 10.28 -4.29
C ARG A 152 -18.07 9.34 -4.48
N LEU A 153 -18.33 8.10 -4.90
CA LEU A 153 -17.30 7.13 -5.25
C LEU A 153 -17.60 6.52 -6.61
N LEU A 154 -16.64 6.63 -7.53
CA LEU A 154 -16.63 5.92 -8.80
C LEU A 154 -15.35 5.09 -8.91
N ASP A 155 -15.52 3.78 -9.04
CA ASP A 155 -14.43 2.87 -9.40
C ASP A 155 -14.72 2.30 -10.79
N ALA A 156 -14.07 2.89 -11.79
CA ALA A 156 -14.16 2.48 -13.19
C ALA A 156 -12.78 2.04 -13.67
N SER A 157 -12.04 1.32 -12.82
CA SER A 157 -10.76 0.74 -13.16
C SER A 157 -10.91 -0.40 -14.17
N GLY A 158 -9.96 -0.57 -15.10
CA GLY A 158 -9.97 -1.65 -16.09
C GLY A 158 -11.08 -1.59 -17.15
N CYS A 159 -11.82 -0.49 -17.26
CA CYS A 159 -12.90 -0.34 -18.24
C CYS A 159 -12.36 0.00 -19.63
N VAL A 160 -11.99 -1.03 -20.40
CA VAL A 160 -11.33 -0.87 -21.71
C VAL A 160 -12.17 -0.14 -22.76
N ASN A 161 -13.50 -0.20 -22.66
CA ASN A 161 -14.43 0.41 -23.62
C ASN A 161 -14.81 1.87 -23.27
N ALA A 162 -14.32 2.39 -22.14
CA ALA A 162 -14.55 3.77 -21.75
C ALA A 162 -13.61 4.71 -22.53
N THR A 163 -14.15 5.44 -23.51
CA THR A 163 -13.37 6.37 -24.32
C THR A 163 -13.17 7.72 -23.62
N THR A 164 -12.15 8.47 -24.04
CA THR A 164 -11.86 9.83 -23.53
C THR A 164 -13.07 10.75 -23.60
N THR A 165 -13.79 10.75 -24.73
CA THR A 165 -14.97 11.62 -24.92
C THR A 165 -16.13 11.21 -24.03
N GLY A 166 -16.37 9.91 -23.88
CA GLY A 166 -17.40 9.39 -22.97
C GLY A 166 -17.09 9.75 -21.52
N LEU A 167 -15.86 9.50 -21.06
CA LEU A 167 -15.44 9.79 -19.69
C LEU A 167 -15.46 11.29 -19.37
N ALA A 168 -14.95 12.13 -20.27
CA ALA A 168 -14.93 13.58 -20.07
C ALA A 168 -16.36 14.14 -19.94
N GLU A 169 -17.30 13.59 -20.71
CA GLU A 169 -18.71 13.94 -20.56
C GLU A 169 -19.27 13.46 -19.23
N ALA A 170 -19.17 12.16 -18.96
CA ALA A 170 -19.78 11.53 -17.80
C ALA A 170 -19.34 12.17 -16.48
N LEU A 171 -18.04 12.49 -16.34
CA LEU A 171 -17.49 13.09 -15.12
C LEU A 171 -18.07 14.48 -14.82
N CYS A 172 -18.52 15.24 -15.83
CA CYS A 172 -19.20 16.52 -15.60
C CYS A 172 -20.52 16.37 -14.82
N HIS A 173 -21.13 15.19 -14.87
CA HIS A 173 -22.39 14.88 -14.20
C HIS A 173 -22.21 14.42 -12.74
N PHE A 174 -20.97 14.26 -12.26
CA PHE A 174 -20.65 13.75 -10.92
C PHE A 174 -19.84 14.78 -10.08
N PRO A 175 -20.37 15.99 -9.82
CA PRO A 175 -19.61 17.05 -9.14
C PRO A 175 -19.23 16.72 -7.68
N GLU A 176 -19.94 15.78 -7.06
CA GLU A 176 -19.79 15.38 -5.66
C GLU A 176 -18.74 14.27 -5.44
N LEU A 177 -17.99 13.88 -6.48
CA LEU A 177 -16.98 12.82 -6.37
C LEU A 177 -15.90 13.16 -5.35
N VAL A 178 -15.72 12.26 -4.39
CA VAL A 178 -14.67 12.28 -3.36
C VAL A 178 -13.55 11.29 -3.70
N SER A 179 -13.91 10.13 -4.26
CA SER A 179 -12.99 9.06 -4.65
C SER A 179 -13.23 8.65 -6.09
N LEU A 180 -12.18 8.69 -6.91
CA LEU A 180 -12.21 8.30 -8.31
C LEU A 180 -11.06 7.34 -8.62
N ASP A 181 -11.40 6.15 -9.12
CA ASP A 181 -10.44 5.17 -9.64
C ASP A 181 -10.66 4.98 -11.14
N LEU A 182 -9.65 5.34 -11.93
CA LEU A 182 -9.59 5.17 -13.38
C LEU A 182 -8.39 4.31 -13.78
N SER A 183 -7.82 3.52 -12.86
CA SER A 183 -6.65 2.71 -13.13
C SER A 183 -6.86 1.78 -14.31
N ARG A 184 -5.87 1.64 -15.21
CA ARG A 184 -5.94 0.76 -16.39
C ARG A 184 -7.07 1.10 -17.39
N THR A 185 -7.74 2.23 -17.23
CA THR A 185 -8.77 2.72 -18.16
C THR A 185 -8.14 3.72 -19.11
N LEU A 186 -7.58 3.21 -20.22
CA LEU A 186 -6.71 3.98 -21.13
C LEU A 186 -7.34 5.29 -21.64
N GLY A 187 -8.67 5.34 -21.83
CA GLY A 187 -9.38 6.55 -22.21
C GLY A 187 -9.21 7.72 -21.23
N ALA A 188 -8.88 7.46 -19.97
CA ALA A 188 -8.66 8.47 -18.93
C ALA A 188 -7.38 9.30 -19.14
N ARG A 189 -6.42 8.83 -19.94
CA ARG A 189 -5.19 9.58 -20.27
C ARG A 189 -5.47 10.85 -21.08
N GLY A 190 -6.58 10.90 -21.81
CA GLY A 190 -6.85 12.00 -22.73
C GLY A 190 -7.03 13.34 -22.02
N GLU A 191 -6.48 14.41 -22.60
CA GLU A 191 -6.40 15.73 -21.99
C GLU A 191 -7.77 16.29 -21.55
N ALA A 192 -8.84 15.98 -22.29
CA ALA A 192 -10.20 16.40 -21.95
C ALA A 192 -10.65 15.84 -20.58
N VAL A 193 -10.36 14.58 -20.30
CA VAL A 193 -10.68 13.95 -19.00
C VAL A 193 -9.88 14.63 -17.90
N LEU A 194 -8.57 14.81 -18.10
CA LEU A 194 -7.69 15.42 -17.11
C LEU A 194 -8.12 16.85 -16.75
N ARG A 195 -8.54 17.66 -17.73
CA ARG A 195 -9.09 18.99 -17.49
C ARG A 195 -10.40 18.97 -16.71
N VAL A 196 -11.31 18.05 -17.03
CA VAL A 196 -12.60 17.90 -16.34
C VAL A 196 -12.41 17.58 -14.86
N LEU A 197 -11.35 16.86 -14.48
CA LEU A 197 -11.02 16.64 -13.08
C LEU A 197 -10.95 17.94 -12.29
N GLY A 198 -10.51 19.06 -12.91
CA GLY A 198 -10.50 20.40 -12.32
C GLY A 198 -11.86 20.92 -11.84
N GLY A 199 -12.96 20.44 -12.44
CA GLY A 199 -14.32 20.74 -12.01
C GLY A 199 -14.76 19.99 -10.74
N LEU A 200 -14.09 18.87 -10.41
CA LEU A 200 -14.43 18.01 -9.29
C LEU A 200 -13.84 18.55 -7.97
N ARG A 201 -14.50 19.55 -7.39
CA ARG A 201 -14.01 20.29 -6.21
C ARG A 201 -13.91 19.44 -4.94
N LYS A 202 -14.75 18.41 -4.82
CA LYS A 202 -14.77 17.48 -3.68
C LYS A 202 -13.79 16.32 -3.78
N LEU A 203 -13.06 16.20 -4.89
CA LEU A 203 -12.15 15.08 -5.11
C LEU A 203 -11.01 15.08 -4.08
N ARG A 204 -10.79 13.94 -3.43
CA ARG A 204 -9.74 13.74 -2.41
C ARG A 204 -8.86 12.53 -2.68
N VAL A 205 -9.41 11.50 -3.32
CA VAL A 205 -8.68 10.29 -3.70
C VAL A 205 -8.75 10.14 -5.21
N LEU A 206 -7.61 10.10 -5.86
CA LEU A 206 -7.48 9.87 -7.30
C LEU A 206 -6.51 8.73 -7.57
N ASN A 207 -6.96 7.74 -8.32
CA ASN A 207 -6.13 6.65 -8.81
C ASN A 207 -6.14 6.61 -10.34
N VAL A 208 -4.95 6.79 -10.93
CA VAL A 208 -4.69 6.85 -12.37
C VAL A 208 -3.47 5.97 -12.72
N ARG A 209 -3.35 4.85 -12.00
CA ARG A 209 -2.32 3.83 -12.21
C ARG A 209 -2.44 3.18 -13.59
N ARG A 210 -1.30 2.83 -14.21
CA ARG A 210 -1.23 2.08 -15.49
C ARG A 210 -2.03 2.72 -16.63
N LEU A 211 -1.94 4.04 -16.78
CA LEU A 211 -2.52 4.76 -17.92
C LEU A 211 -1.49 5.06 -19.01
N GLY A 212 -0.20 4.87 -18.72
CA GLY A 212 0.89 5.30 -19.58
C GLY A 212 1.01 6.82 -19.67
N LEU A 213 0.70 7.54 -18.57
CA LEU A 213 0.91 8.99 -18.46
C LEU A 213 2.40 9.33 -18.63
N ARG A 214 2.69 10.38 -19.39
CA ARG A 214 4.02 11.01 -19.44
C ARG A 214 3.96 12.36 -18.73
N ASP A 215 5.11 13.01 -18.59
CA ASP A 215 5.22 14.29 -17.87
C ASP A 215 4.30 15.38 -18.45
N GLY A 216 4.06 15.40 -19.77
CA GLY A 216 3.16 16.37 -20.41
C GLY A 216 1.69 16.18 -20.06
N GLU A 217 1.17 14.95 -20.07
CA GLU A 217 -0.20 14.70 -19.58
C GLU A 217 -0.29 14.91 -18.07
N PHE A 218 0.78 14.55 -17.35
CA PHE A 218 0.83 14.74 -15.90
C PHE A 218 0.82 16.23 -15.51
N GLU A 219 1.41 17.12 -16.31
CA GLU A 219 1.32 18.58 -16.09
C GLU A 219 -0.13 19.07 -16.11
N VAL A 220 -0.92 18.62 -17.10
CA VAL A 220 -2.34 18.95 -17.19
C VAL A 220 -3.08 18.41 -15.97
N LEU A 221 -2.80 17.16 -15.58
CA LEU A 221 -3.37 16.54 -14.39
C LEU A 221 -3.02 17.32 -13.12
N ALA A 222 -1.75 17.64 -12.89
CA ALA A 222 -1.25 18.31 -11.71
C ALA A 222 -1.88 19.70 -11.54
N ARG A 223 -1.99 20.47 -12.62
CA ARG A 223 -2.70 21.76 -12.61
C ARG A 223 -4.19 21.61 -12.37
N ALA A 224 -4.81 20.59 -12.97
CA ALA A 224 -6.23 20.33 -12.81
C ALA A 224 -6.56 19.91 -11.38
N ILE A 225 -5.74 19.09 -10.70
CA ILE A 225 -6.00 18.64 -9.33
C ILE A 225 -5.54 19.63 -8.25
N GLY A 226 -4.42 20.33 -8.46
CA GLY A 226 -3.84 21.22 -7.47
C GLY A 226 -3.71 20.58 -6.07
N LYS A 227 -3.83 21.40 -5.03
CA LYS A 227 -3.67 20.98 -3.62
C LYS A 227 -4.92 20.36 -2.97
N ARG A 228 -5.96 20.02 -3.74
CA ARG A 228 -7.21 19.45 -3.15
C ARG A 228 -7.14 17.95 -2.94
N VAL A 229 -6.36 17.24 -3.74
CA VAL A 229 -6.22 15.78 -3.67
C VAL A 229 -5.29 15.41 -2.52
N ARG A 230 -5.73 14.49 -1.66
CA ARG A 230 -4.98 14.01 -0.48
C ARG A 230 -4.22 12.72 -0.78
N SER A 231 -4.83 11.84 -1.57
CA SER A 231 -4.24 10.58 -2.03
C SER A 231 -4.19 10.52 -3.55
N LEU A 232 -2.99 10.36 -4.08
CA LEU A 232 -2.72 10.28 -5.51
C LEU A 232 -1.92 9.01 -5.82
N ASP A 233 -2.51 8.11 -6.60
CA ASP A 233 -1.82 6.95 -7.15
C ASP A 233 -1.59 7.14 -8.65
N VAL A 234 -0.31 7.31 -9.02
CA VAL A 234 0.17 7.46 -10.40
C VAL A 234 1.23 6.40 -10.71
N SER A 235 1.18 5.27 -9.99
CA SER A 235 2.10 4.16 -10.19
C SER A 235 1.98 3.54 -11.59
N GLU A 236 3.07 2.93 -12.05
CA GLU A 236 3.18 2.22 -13.32
C GLU A 236 2.79 3.06 -14.54
N ASN A 237 3.31 4.29 -14.57
CA ASN A 237 3.24 5.20 -15.70
C ASN A 237 4.65 5.44 -16.27
N GLN A 238 4.81 6.46 -17.12
CA GLN A 238 6.07 6.84 -17.76
C GLN A 238 6.56 8.19 -17.23
N LEU A 239 6.43 8.42 -15.91
CA LEU A 239 6.78 9.70 -15.28
C LEU A 239 8.26 9.78 -14.93
N THR A 240 8.83 10.97 -15.01
CA THR A 240 10.23 11.26 -14.66
C THR A 240 10.31 12.27 -13.50
N ASP A 241 11.53 12.70 -13.16
CA ASP A 241 11.76 13.77 -12.19
C ASP A 241 11.09 15.10 -12.58
N ALA A 242 10.76 15.32 -13.86
CA ALA A 242 9.98 16.49 -14.27
C ALA A 242 8.59 16.48 -13.61
N SER A 243 7.93 15.33 -13.52
CA SER A 243 6.66 15.18 -12.81
C SER A 243 6.76 15.41 -11.31
N ILE A 244 7.93 15.17 -10.70
CA ILE A 244 8.14 15.48 -9.28
C ILE A 244 8.12 16.98 -9.03
N ARG A 245 8.75 17.76 -9.91
CA ARG A 245 8.70 19.23 -9.82
C ARG A 245 7.27 19.72 -9.96
N LEU A 246 6.53 19.19 -10.93
CA LEU A 246 5.10 19.50 -11.12
C LEU A 246 4.25 19.12 -9.89
N LEU A 247 4.57 18.02 -9.20
CA LEU A 247 3.92 17.65 -7.92
C LEU A 247 4.22 18.69 -6.84
N LEU A 248 5.48 19.09 -6.68
CA LEU A 248 5.89 20.08 -5.68
C LEU A 248 5.29 21.47 -5.97
N ASP A 249 5.23 21.88 -7.24
CA ASP A 249 4.74 23.20 -7.65
C ASP A 249 3.22 23.33 -7.52
N HIS A 250 2.46 22.25 -7.76
CA HIS A 250 1.00 22.34 -7.88
C HIS A 250 0.23 21.53 -6.83
N CYS A 251 0.75 20.41 -6.37
CA CYS A 251 -0.03 19.39 -5.64
C CYS A 251 0.37 19.25 -4.16
N VAL A 252 1.63 19.51 -3.83
CA VAL A 252 2.15 19.44 -2.47
C VAL A 252 2.23 20.84 -1.88
N GLU A 253 1.92 20.99 -0.61
CA GLU A 253 2.17 22.22 0.12
C GLU A 253 3.60 22.18 0.68
N VAL A 254 4.48 23.06 0.21
CA VAL A 254 5.82 23.21 0.77
C VAL A 254 5.73 24.28 1.86
N GLU A 255 6.08 23.93 3.10
CA GLU A 255 6.26 24.94 4.14
C GLU A 255 7.51 25.74 3.81
N GLU A 256 7.34 27.01 3.42
CA GLU A 256 8.45 27.95 3.42
C GLU A 256 8.91 28.08 4.87
N MET A 257 10.10 27.56 5.20
CA MET A 257 10.79 27.94 6.43
C MET A 257 11.01 29.44 6.36
N ASP A 258 10.14 30.21 7.00
CA ASP A 258 10.20 31.67 7.04
C ASP A 258 11.44 32.10 7.83
N ALA A 259 12.56 32.20 7.12
CA ALA A 259 13.79 32.81 7.58
C ALA A 259 13.60 34.34 7.55
N GLY A 260 12.90 34.85 8.57
CA GLY A 260 12.97 36.25 8.96
C GLY A 260 11.97 37.19 8.29
N SER A 261 10.83 37.41 8.93
CA SER A 261 10.27 38.75 9.03
C SER A 261 9.71 39.00 10.42
N GLY A 262 10.29 40.00 11.10
CA GLY A 262 9.73 40.56 12.32
C GLY A 262 8.53 41.45 11.99
N LEU A 263 7.65 41.59 12.99
CA LEU A 263 6.58 42.59 13.16
C LEU A 263 5.22 42.30 12.47
N SER A 264 4.32 41.62 13.18
CA SER A 264 3.15 42.23 13.86
C SER A 264 2.14 41.14 14.29
N PRO A 265 1.67 41.11 15.56
CA PRO A 265 0.66 40.17 16.01
C PRO A 265 -0.73 40.68 15.60
N GLY A 266 -1.20 40.29 14.41
CA GLY A 266 -2.51 40.64 13.87
C GLY A 266 -3.34 39.39 13.60
N LEU A 267 -4.13 38.97 14.59
CA LEU A 267 -5.38 38.20 14.48
C LEU A 267 -5.37 37.00 13.51
N THR A 268 -4.78 35.88 13.93
CA THR A 268 -5.27 34.57 13.49
C THR A 268 -6.56 34.26 14.28
N PRO A 269 -7.65 33.81 13.63
CA PRO A 269 -8.83 33.39 14.36
C PRO A 269 -8.45 32.17 15.19
N PHE A 270 -8.71 32.25 16.50
CA PHE A 270 -8.64 31.14 17.44
C PHE A 270 -9.42 29.95 16.87
N HIS A 271 -8.70 28.97 16.31
CA HIS A 271 -9.28 27.67 16.01
C HIS A 271 -9.49 26.95 17.35
N GLU A 272 -10.75 26.79 17.74
CA GLU A 272 -11.18 26.03 18.92
C GLU A 272 -10.70 24.57 18.83
N HIS A 273 -9.55 24.30 19.44
CA HIS A 273 -8.96 22.97 19.56
C HIS A 273 -9.57 22.19 20.73
N ASN A 274 -10.87 21.89 20.74
CA ASN A 274 -11.40 21.08 21.85
C ASN A 274 -12.44 20.00 21.56
N HIS A 275 -12.70 19.63 20.30
CA HIS A 275 -13.54 18.44 20.01
C HIS A 275 -13.06 17.53 18.87
N ALA A 276 -11.89 17.80 18.25
CA ALA A 276 -11.44 17.09 17.03
C ALA A 276 -10.29 16.06 17.24
N SER A 277 -9.80 15.82 18.46
CA SER A 277 -8.56 15.05 18.65
C SER A 277 -8.60 13.56 18.27
N ARG A 278 -9.79 12.97 18.01
CA ARG A 278 -9.90 11.58 17.54
C ARG A 278 -10.16 11.45 16.03
N SER A 279 -10.68 12.49 15.37
CA SER A 279 -11.01 12.45 13.94
C SER A 279 -9.78 12.77 13.07
N THR A 280 -8.83 13.56 13.56
CA THR A 280 -7.58 13.87 12.83
C THR A 280 -6.65 12.66 12.67
N GLU A 281 -6.63 11.72 13.62
CA GLU A 281 -5.79 10.51 13.57
C GLU A 281 -6.15 9.57 12.39
N ALA A 282 -7.43 9.55 11.98
CA ALA A 282 -7.88 8.70 10.87
C ALA A 282 -7.32 9.16 9.51
N PHE A 283 -7.09 10.47 9.34
CA PHE A 283 -6.59 11.07 8.09
C PHE A 283 -5.08 11.09 7.97
N GLU A 284 -4.45 10.95 9.11
CA GLU A 284 -3.04 10.69 9.28
C GLU A 284 -2.70 9.21 9.03
N SER A 285 -3.64 8.29 9.24
CA SER A 285 -3.39 6.86 9.09
C SER A 285 -2.93 6.44 7.68
N GLU A 286 -2.10 5.40 7.61
CA GLU A 286 -1.68 4.79 6.32
C GLU A 286 -2.86 4.21 5.50
N GLY A 287 -4.06 4.12 6.10
CA GLY A 287 -5.25 3.48 5.53
C GLY A 287 -6.34 4.45 5.03
N LEU A 288 -6.02 5.72 4.76
CA LEU A 288 -6.98 6.75 4.36
C LEU A 288 -7.96 6.29 3.27
N VAL A 289 -7.45 5.74 2.16
CA VAL A 289 -8.26 5.30 1.01
C VAL A 289 -9.24 4.20 1.44
N GLY A 290 -8.76 3.18 2.16
CA GLY A 290 -9.59 2.09 2.67
C GLY A 290 -10.64 2.59 3.67
N HIS A 291 -10.31 3.56 4.51
CA HIS A 291 -11.26 4.19 5.43
C HIS A 291 -12.37 4.93 4.68
N ILE A 292 -12.02 5.79 3.71
CA ILE A 292 -12.99 6.54 2.89
C ILE A 292 -13.91 5.57 2.15
N ARG A 293 -13.35 4.56 1.48
CA ARG A 293 -14.13 3.57 0.73
C ARG A 293 -15.09 2.81 1.64
N ARG A 294 -14.62 2.27 2.78
CA ARG A 294 -15.50 1.56 3.73
C ARG A 294 -16.61 2.44 4.29
N LYS A 295 -16.33 3.71 4.57
CA LYS A 295 -17.33 4.67 5.05
C LYS A 295 -18.39 4.96 3.98
N LEU A 296 -17.98 5.19 2.73
CA LEU A 296 -18.89 5.45 1.62
C LEU A 296 -19.68 4.20 1.18
N THR A 297 -19.14 2.99 1.32
CA THR A 297 -19.87 1.77 0.96
C THR A 297 -20.69 1.17 2.10
N GLY A 298 -20.48 1.61 3.34
CA GLY A 298 -21.15 1.06 4.52
C GLY A 298 -22.53 1.66 4.85
N GLY A 299 -22.90 2.78 4.22
CA GLY A 299 -24.20 3.43 4.43
C GLY A 299 -24.19 4.91 4.05
N PHE A 300 -25.33 5.59 4.20
CA PHE A 300 -25.46 7.02 3.88
C PHE A 300 -24.62 7.89 4.81
N LEU A 301 -23.89 8.84 4.23
CA LEU A 301 -23.10 9.83 4.95
C LEU A 301 -23.39 11.21 4.39
N ASP A 302 -23.71 12.18 5.25
CA ASP A 302 -23.97 13.55 4.81
C ASP A 302 -22.68 14.30 4.43
N SER A 303 -21.60 14.10 5.18
CA SER A 303 -20.29 14.74 4.95
C SER A 303 -19.16 13.86 5.51
N LEU A 304 -17.99 13.89 4.86
CA LEU A 304 -16.75 13.36 5.41
C LEU A 304 -15.89 14.54 5.89
N VAL A 305 -15.23 14.41 7.03
CA VAL A 305 -14.29 15.45 7.52
C VAL A 305 -13.17 15.74 6.51
N VAL A 306 -12.79 14.77 5.67
CA VAL A 306 -11.83 14.98 4.56
C VAL A 306 -12.35 15.98 3.52
N GLU A 307 -13.66 16.11 3.36
CA GLU A 307 -14.26 17.09 2.45
C GLU A 307 -14.15 18.51 3.01
N GLU A 308 -14.24 18.67 4.33
CA GLU A 308 -14.23 19.96 5.03
C GLU A 308 -12.83 20.58 5.12
N VAL A 309 -11.79 19.75 5.20
CA VAL A 309 -10.41 20.23 5.27
C VAL A 309 -9.84 20.47 3.87
N MET A 310 -9.71 21.75 3.50
CA MET A 310 -9.23 22.20 2.19
C MET A 310 -7.73 22.55 2.22
N GLY A 311 -7.05 22.36 1.08
CA GLY A 311 -5.74 22.99 0.81
C GLY A 311 -4.47 22.27 1.31
N ILE A 312 -4.58 21.17 2.05
CA ILE A 312 -3.39 20.48 2.62
C ILE A 312 -2.46 19.87 1.56
N GLY A 313 -2.97 19.59 0.36
CA GLY A 313 -2.22 18.92 -0.70
C GLY A 313 -2.08 17.41 -0.51
N VAL A 314 -1.27 16.82 -1.40
CA VAL A 314 -1.01 15.38 -1.44
C VAL A 314 -0.16 14.97 -0.23
N THR A 315 -0.66 13.98 0.52
CA THR A 315 0.03 13.37 1.67
C THR A 315 0.24 11.87 1.49
N HIS A 316 -0.59 11.25 0.64
CA HIS A 316 -0.49 9.84 0.28
C HIS A 316 -0.13 9.73 -1.20
N LEU A 317 1.08 9.28 -1.49
CA LEU A 317 1.63 9.34 -2.84
C LEU A 317 2.23 7.99 -3.25
N TYR A 318 1.75 7.47 -4.39
CA TYR A 318 2.20 6.21 -4.96
C TYR A 318 2.80 6.45 -6.35
N LEU A 319 4.09 6.14 -6.48
CA LEU A 319 4.96 6.47 -7.63
C LEU A 319 5.64 5.24 -8.22
N SER A 320 5.46 4.06 -7.63
CA SER A 320 6.22 2.87 -8.03
C SER A 320 6.02 2.49 -9.50
N GLY A 321 7.06 1.97 -10.16
CA GLY A 321 6.98 1.59 -11.57
C GLY A 321 7.06 2.76 -12.56
N ASN A 322 7.55 3.93 -12.14
CA ASN A 322 7.93 5.05 -13.00
C ASN A 322 9.46 5.15 -13.14
N THR A 323 9.94 6.04 -14.02
CA THR A 323 11.36 6.26 -14.32
C THR A 323 11.96 7.43 -13.53
N MET A 324 11.72 7.44 -12.22
CA MET A 324 12.16 8.51 -11.31
C MET A 324 13.52 8.18 -10.71
N THR A 325 14.32 9.21 -10.42
CA THR A 325 15.66 9.04 -9.85
C THR A 325 15.67 9.25 -8.34
N VAL A 326 16.76 8.82 -7.69
CA VAL A 326 17.03 9.09 -6.28
C VAL A 326 17.00 10.58 -5.97
N LYS A 327 17.53 11.42 -6.86
CA LYS A 327 17.53 12.88 -6.69
C LYS A 327 16.11 13.46 -6.67
N GLY A 328 15.27 13.03 -7.60
CA GLY A 328 13.88 13.45 -7.64
C GLY A 328 13.13 13.08 -6.36
N ILE A 329 13.24 11.83 -5.91
CA ILE A 329 12.61 11.39 -4.65
C ILE A 329 13.18 12.14 -3.43
N SER A 330 14.46 12.47 -3.45
CA SER A 330 15.08 13.29 -2.40
C SER A 330 14.44 14.68 -2.31
N GLU A 331 14.18 15.34 -3.44
CA GLU A 331 13.48 16.63 -3.48
C GLU A 331 12.05 16.51 -2.94
N LEU A 332 11.36 15.43 -3.29
CA LEU A 332 10.01 15.15 -2.78
C LEU A 332 9.99 14.92 -1.26
N LEU A 333 10.92 14.14 -0.72
CA LEU A 333 11.00 13.85 0.72
C LEU A 333 11.27 15.10 1.56
N ARG A 334 12.03 16.07 1.02
CA ARG A 334 12.28 17.36 1.68
C ARG A 334 11.03 18.20 1.88
N SER A 335 9.92 17.89 1.20
CA SER A 335 8.64 18.54 1.50
C SER A 335 8.16 18.28 2.93
N GLY A 336 8.52 17.15 3.56
CA GLY A 336 8.18 16.84 4.94
C GLY A 336 6.69 16.56 5.23
N ARG A 337 5.83 16.53 4.20
CA ARG A 337 4.36 16.43 4.37
C ARG A 337 3.77 15.05 4.10
N LEU A 338 4.57 14.12 3.60
CA LEU A 338 4.08 12.81 3.19
C LEU A 338 3.86 11.89 4.39
N HIS A 339 2.67 11.30 4.45
CA HIS A 339 2.27 10.25 5.39
C HIS A 339 2.47 8.86 4.79
N VAL A 340 2.28 8.73 3.49
CA VAL A 340 2.43 7.48 2.74
C VAL A 340 3.24 7.76 1.50
N LEU A 341 4.33 7.01 1.33
CA LEU A 341 5.17 7.07 0.13
C LEU A 341 5.46 5.66 -0.40
N ASP A 342 5.03 5.40 -1.64
CA ASP A 342 5.43 4.21 -2.39
C ASP A 342 6.31 4.58 -3.58
N VAL A 343 7.61 4.30 -3.47
CA VAL A 343 8.60 4.50 -4.53
C VAL A 343 8.88 3.19 -5.28
N GLY A 344 8.72 2.04 -4.61
CA GLY A 344 9.07 0.74 -5.16
C GLY A 344 10.56 0.61 -5.48
N VAL A 345 10.85 0.12 -6.69
CA VAL A 345 12.22 -0.03 -7.21
C VAL A 345 12.56 1.19 -8.05
N LEU A 346 13.59 1.92 -7.65
CA LEU A 346 14.09 3.07 -8.41
C LEU A 346 14.91 2.62 -9.62
N SER A 347 14.85 3.42 -10.68
CA SER A 347 15.61 3.18 -11.91
C SER A 347 17.06 3.64 -11.69
N ASP A 348 17.92 2.74 -11.20
CA ASP A 348 19.36 2.96 -11.23
C ASP A 348 19.81 2.87 -12.70
N ILE A 349 20.12 3.98 -13.36
CA ILE A 349 20.75 3.95 -14.70
C ILE A 349 22.23 3.60 -14.48
N PRO A 350 22.68 2.35 -14.73
CA PRO A 350 23.96 1.87 -14.22
C PRO A 350 25.17 2.47 -14.97
N GLU A 351 25.01 2.75 -16.27
CA GLU A 351 26.11 3.12 -17.17
C GLU A 351 26.64 4.55 -16.94
N ILE A 352 25.82 5.44 -16.38
CA ILE A 352 26.20 6.82 -16.07
C ILE A 352 26.57 6.95 -14.59
N SER A 353 25.90 6.19 -13.70
CA SER A 353 26.07 6.29 -12.25
C SER A 353 27.48 5.89 -11.77
N HIS A 354 28.06 4.85 -12.37
CA HIS A 354 29.43 4.44 -12.07
C HIS A 354 30.52 5.39 -12.62
N ARG A 355 30.22 6.19 -13.66
CA ARG A 355 31.20 7.12 -14.26
C ARG A 355 31.18 8.52 -13.65
N LEU A 356 30.10 8.89 -12.97
CA LEU A 356 29.89 10.24 -12.41
C LEU A 356 29.76 10.27 -10.88
N GLY A 357 29.90 9.14 -10.18
CA GLY A 357 29.76 9.09 -8.71
C GLY A 357 28.35 9.42 -8.23
N LEU A 358 27.33 9.03 -9.00
CA LEU A 358 25.95 9.42 -8.73
C LEU A 358 25.26 8.51 -7.69
N SER A 359 24.45 9.21 -6.91
CA SER A 359 23.63 8.85 -5.76
C SER A 359 22.86 7.52 -5.88
N GLY A 360 23.24 6.53 -5.07
CA GLY A 360 22.49 5.28 -4.93
C GLY A 360 21.28 5.46 -4.01
N VAL A 361 20.35 4.49 -3.99
CA VAL A 361 19.15 4.53 -3.11
C VAL A 361 19.53 4.74 -1.63
N THR A 362 20.73 4.32 -1.24
CA THR A 362 21.32 4.56 0.07
C THR A 362 21.33 6.03 0.49
N ASP A 363 21.51 6.96 -0.46
CA ASP A 363 21.59 8.40 -0.19
C ASP A 363 20.27 9.01 0.31
N LEU A 364 19.16 8.27 0.19
CA LEU A 364 17.88 8.64 0.76
C LEU A 364 17.88 8.51 2.29
N THR A 365 18.75 7.70 2.87
CA THR A 365 18.81 7.41 4.31
C THR A 365 18.87 8.68 5.18
N PRO A 366 19.84 9.62 4.99
CA PRO A 366 19.88 10.85 5.79
C PRO A 366 18.62 11.70 5.60
N ILE A 367 18.12 11.82 4.37
CA ILE A 367 16.95 12.63 4.04
C ILE A 367 15.67 12.05 4.66
N LEU A 368 15.54 10.73 4.68
CA LEU A 368 14.44 10.04 5.34
C LEU A 368 14.45 10.33 6.85
N SER A 369 15.61 10.29 7.50
CA SER A 369 15.71 10.59 8.94
C SER A 369 15.42 12.05 9.27
N GLU A 370 15.88 12.98 8.44
CA GLU A 370 15.75 14.41 8.70
C GLU A 370 14.35 14.93 8.35
N CYS A 371 13.85 14.58 7.16
CA CYS A 371 12.65 15.20 6.61
C CYS A 371 11.38 14.36 6.80
N ALA A 372 11.49 13.02 6.88
CA ALA A 372 10.31 12.14 6.86
C ALA A 372 9.96 11.51 8.23
N SER A 373 10.86 11.61 9.22
CA SER A 373 10.74 10.93 10.52
C SER A 373 9.49 11.31 11.34
N ALA A 374 9.00 12.54 11.18
CA ALA A 374 7.89 13.07 11.98
C ALA A 374 6.50 12.65 11.46
N GLN A 375 6.34 12.52 10.15
CA GLN A 375 5.02 12.41 9.50
C GLN A 375 4.81 11.09 8.75
N LEU A 376 5.87 10.43 8.29
CA LEU A 376 5.77 9.24 7.47
C LEU A 376 5.29 8.03 8.29
N ARG A 377 4.19 7.42 7.86
CA ARG A 377 3.56 6.24 8.49
C ARG A 377 3.67 4.99 7.63
N TYR A 378 3.76 5.12 6.31
CA TYR A 378 3.99 4.01 5.39
C TYR A 378 5.11 4.33 4.41
N LEU A 379 6.03 3.39 4.23
CA LEU A 379 7.12 3.49 3.26
C LEU A 379 7.26 2.19 2.47
N ARG A 380 7.21 2.27 1.14
CA ARG A 380 7.62 1.19 0.23
C ARG A 380 8.82 1.62 -0.59
N ILE A 381 9.96 0.95 -0.37
CA ILE A 381 11.27 1.32 -0.93
C ILE A 381 12.12 0.07 -1.21
N ASN A 382 13.20 0.21 -1.98
CA ASN A 382 14.12 -0.89 -2.25
C ASN A 382 14.83 -1.39 -0.97
N TYR A 383 15.02 -2.71 -0.85
CA TYR A 383 15.67 -3.33 0.30
C TYR A 383 17.11 -2.83 0.57
N ARG A 384 17.80 -2.33 -0.47
CA ARG A 384 19.18 -1.82 -0.39
C ARG A 384 19.38 -0.70 0.63
N VAL A 385 18.34 0.08 0.92
CA VAL A 385 18.38 1.13 1.97
C VAL A 385 18.72 0.57 3.36
N VAL A 386 18.42 -0.70 3.60
CA VAL A 386 18.69 -1.39 4.86
C VAL A 386 19.94 -2.28 4.78
N THR A 387 20.33 -2.69 3.57
CA THR A 387 21.39 -3.68 3.37
C THR A 387 22.67 -3.14 2.76
N GLU A 388 22.72 -1.94 2.21
CA GLU A 388 23.91 -1.33 1.63
C GLU A 388 24.31 -0.10 2.45
N ASP A 389 25.62 0.19 2.49
CA ASP A 389 26.18 1.31 3.26
C ASP A 389 26.12 2.58 2.38
N THR A 390 25.64 3.71 2.92
CA THR A 390 25.68 4.99 2.22
C THR A 390 27.14 5.37 1.95
N PRO A 391 27.51 5.73 0.71
CA PRO A 391 28.85 6.21 0.43
C PRO A 391 29.14 7.44 1.31
N PHE A 392 30.23 7.37 2.07
CA PHE A 392 30.61 8.40 3.04
C PHE A 392 30.90 9.71 2.29
N VAL A 393 29.96 10.64 2.28
CA VAL A 393 30.23 12.03 1.93
C VAL A 393 30.79 12.68 3.20
N GLU A 394 32.07 13.10 3.18
CA GLU A 394 32.67 13.96 4.21
C GLU A 394 31.85 15.24 4.35
N SER A 395 30.78 15.16 5.14
CA SER A 395 30.02 16.31 5.56
C SER A 395 30.91 17.03 6.56
N LYS A 396 31.39 18.22 6.20
CA LYS A 396 32.16 19.12 7.07
C LYS A 396 31.39 19.35 8.38
N ARG A 397 31.61 18.50 9.39
CA ARG A 397 31.24 18.80 10.77
C ARG A 397 32.24 19.85 11.25
N ASN A 398 31.72 21.03 11.60
CA ASN A 398 32.47 22.06 12.31
C ASN A 398 33.11 21.44 13.56
N PRO A 399 34.44 21.56 13.76
CA PRO A 399 35.11 21.01 14.92
C PRO A 399 35.06 22.02 16.07
N GLU A 400 33.91 22.24 16.67
CA GLU A 400 33.82 22.97 17.94
C GLU A 400 32.80 22.29 18.85
N LEU A 401 33.32 21.42 19.72
CA LEU A 401 32.89 21.18 21.11
C LEU A 401 33.65 19.95 21.65
N HIS A 402 34.97 20.10 21.83
CA HIS A 402 35.72 19.24 22.75
C HIS A 402 35.46 19.73 24.19
N VAL A 403 34.48 19.14 24.86
CA VAL A 403 34.42 19.19 26.32
C VAL A 403 35.38 18.14 26.85
N SER A 404 36.57 18.59 27.26
CA SER A 404 37.57 17.77 27.94
C SER A 404 37.09 17.47 29.35
N SER A 405 36.76 16.21 29.66
CA SER A 405 36.64 15.72 31.03
C SER A 405 37.94 15.05 31.43
N THR A 406 38.82 15.84 32.04
CA THR A 406 40.05 15.41 32.71
C THR A 406 39.65 14.64 33.97
N VAL A 407 39.90 13.33 34.02
CA VAL A 407 39.83 12.56 35.26
C VAL A 407 41.23 12.56 35.86
N GLN A 408 41.39 13.28 36.98
CA GLN A 408 42.58 13.24 37.81
C GLN A 408 42.64 11.89 38.53
N GLU A 409 43.72 11.15 38.29
CA GLU A 409 44.19 10.09 39.19
C GLU A 409 44.55 10.73 40.54
N SER A 410 43.98 10.20 41.62
CA SER A 410 44.51 10.39 42.96
C SER A 410 44.65 9.03 43.65
N ASP A 411 45.89 8.78 44.02
CA ASP A 411 46.42 7.59 44.67
C ASP A 411 46.17 7.69 46.18
N SER A 412 45.57 6.68 46.82
CA SER A 412 45.75 6.43 48.25
C SER A 412 45.17 5.10 48.78
N SER A 413 46.08 4.31 49.32
CA SER A 413 45.97 3.40 50.48
C SER A 413 45.22 2.06 50.39
N LYS A 414 46.04 1.03 50.59
CA LYS A 414 45.73 -0.37 50.91
C LYS A 414 44.82 -0.50 52.13
N GLY A 415 43.78 -1.32 52.00
CA GLY A 415 43.00 -1.86 53.12
C GLY A 415 42.31 -3.16 52.68
N ALA A 416 42.85 -4.30 53.11
CA ALA A 416 42.32 -5.61 52.82
C ALA A 416 41.03 -5.86 53.62
N LEU A 417 39.90 -6.10 52.93
CA LEU A 417 38.75 -6.79 53.53
C LEU A 417 38.11 -7.73 52.49
N LYS A 418 38.06 -9.01 52.85
CA LYS A 418 37.37 -10.09 52.14
C LYS A 418 35.87 -9.81 52.12
N THR A 419 35.23 -9.82 50.94
CA THR A 419 33.77 -9.99 50.84
C THR A 419 33.38 -10.74 49.57
N GLN A 420 32.43 -11.64 49.73
CA GLN A 420 31.95 -12.67 48.81
C GLN A 420 31.33 -12.12 47.50
N PRO A 421 31.22 -12.93 46.43
CA PRO A 421 30.59 -12.49 45.18
C PRO A 421 29.08 -12.39 45.38
N ALA A 422 28.56 -11.16 45.46
CA ALA A 422 27.14 -10.90 45.29
C ALA A 422 26.79 -11.08 43.82
N THR A 423 25.94 -12.05 43.52
CA THR A 423 25.25 -12.21 42.24
C THR A 423 24.31 -11.01 42.04
N THR A 424 24.81 -9.95 41.40
CA THR A 424 24.00 -8.83 40.94
C THR A 424 23.11 -9.31 39.79
N ILE A 425 21.84 -9.57 40.11
CA ILE A 425 20.78 -9.70 39.13
C ILE A 425 20.62 -8.31 38.49
N PRO A 426 20.89 -8.11 37.19
CA PRO A 426 20.62 -6.84 36.56
C PRO A 426 19.11 -6.61 36.58
N HIS A 427 18.66 -5.59 37.32
CA HIS A 427 17.27 -5.16 37.27
C HIS A 427 17.00 -4.54 35.89
N HIS A 428 16.58 -5.38 34.94
CA HIS A 428 16.20 -5.03 33.55
C HIS A 428 15.01 -4.06 33.43
N ASN A 429 14.53 -3.50 34.54
CA ASN A 429 13.32 -2.69 34.66
C ASN A 429 13.58 -1.37 35.40
N SER A 430 14.84 -0.91 35.46
CA SER A 430 15.19 0.40 36.00
C SER A 430 15.23 1.45 34.90
N THR A 431 14.89 2.70 35.21
CA THR A 431 14.93 3.82 34.25
C THR A 431 16.34 4.01 33.67
N HIS A 432 17.37 3.86 34.49
CA HIS A 432 18.78 3.92 34.06
C HIS A 432 19.13 2.81 33.06
N TYR A 433 18.57 1.61 33.18
CA TYR A 433 18.77 0.53 32.20
C TYR A 433 18.14 0.88 30.84
N VAL A 434 16.97 1.52 30.85
CA VAL A 434 16.29 1.97 29.63
C VAL A 434 17.08 3.08 28.93
N GLU A 435 17.59 4.05 29.68
CA GLU A 435 18.40 5.17 29.16
C GLU A 435 19.74 4.69 28.57
N ASP A 436 20.44 3.79 29.26
CA ASP A 436 21.68 3.20 28.76
C ASP A 436 21.44 2.39 27.47
N ARG A 437 20.36 1.60 27.42
CA ARG A 437 19.99 0.84 26.22
C ARG A 437 19.67 1.75 25.04
N ARG A 438 19.00 2.88 25.29
CA ARG A 438 18.74 3.91 24.28
C ARG A 438 20.03 4.54 23.78
N ALA A 439 20.95 4.94 24.67
CA ALA A 439 22.22 5.52 24.28
C ALA A 439 23.05 4.58 23.39
N ARG A 440 22.99 3.25 23.63
CA ARG A 440 23.61 2.25 22.74
C ARG A 440 22.95 2.19 21.36
N LEU A 441 21.63 2.33 21.29
CA LEU A 441 20.90 2.38 20.02
C LEU A 441 21.21 3.66 19.26
N ASP A 442 21.20 4.82 19.93
CA ASP A 442 21.55 6.11 19.35
C ASP A 442 23.00 6.12 18.84
N LEU A 443 23.93 5.49 19.57
CA LEU A 443 25.32 5.32 19.14
C LEU A 443 25.40 4.47 17.87
N ARG A 444 24.68 3.33 17.80
CA ARG A 444 24.64 2.49 16.59
C ARG A 444 24.03 3.23 15.41
N GLN A 445 22.92 3.93 15.62
CA GLN A 445 22.30 4.80 14.61
C GLN A 445 23.31 5.82 14.04
N SER A 446 24.15 6.40 14.90
CA SER A 446 25.15 7.38 14.47
C SER A 446 26.35 6.78 13.72
N GLN A 447 26.63 5.49 13.93
CA GLN A 447 27.77 4.79 13.37
C GLN A 447 27.43 4.03 12.08
N GLU A 448 26.16 3.66 11.91
CA GLU A 448 25.71 2.84 10.79
C GLU A 448 25.18 3.71 9.63
N PRO A 449 25.84 3.70 8.46
CA PRO A 449 25.43 4.48 7.29
C PRO A 449 24.26 3.81 6.55
N ARG A 450 23.23 3.36 7.26
CA ARG A 450 22.10 2.61 6.68
C ARG A 450 20.84 2.92 7.46
N LEU A 451 19.68 2.64 6.87
CA LEU A 451 18.42 2.95 7.53
C LEU A 451 18.25 2.08 8.78
N HIS A 452 18.27 2.72 9.94
CA HIS A 452 17.92 2.12 11.22
C HIS A 452 16.41 2.33 11.49
N PRO A 453 15.69 1.37 12.09
CA PRO A 453 14.26 1.53 12.39
C PRO A 453 13.94 2.78 13.22
N GLY A 454 14.81 3.14 14.18
CA GLY A 454 14.65 4.32 15.02
C GLY A 454 14.74 5.67 14.28
N MET A 455 15.28 5.70 13.06
CA MET A 455 15.30 6.91 12.22
C MET A 455 13.91 7.29 11.71
N LEU A 456 12.96 6.35 11.69
CA LEU A 456 11.59 6.54 11.23
C LEU A 456 10.59 6.05 12.29
N PRO A 457 10.55 6.71 13.47
CA PRO A 457 9.82 6.21 14.63
C PRO A 457 8.30 6.15 14.43
N LYS A 458 7.76 6.92 13.47
CA LYS A 458 6.32 6.98 13.15
C LYS A 458 5.87 6.01 12.06
N VAL A 459 6.80 5.33 11.38
CA VAL A 459 6.46 4.35 10.34
C VAL A 459 5.81 3.13 10.98
N GLN A 460 4.61 2.80 10.52
CA GLN A 460 3.80 1.66 10.93
C GLN A 460 4.07 0.44 10.05
N THR A 461 4.15 0.67 8.73
CA THR A 461 4.44 -0.37 7.74
C THR A 461 5.62 0.01 6.86
N LEU A 462 6.62 -0.87 6.83
CA LEU A 462 7.76 -0.80 5.91
C LEU A 462 7.69 -1.93 4.90
N VAL A 463 7.69 -1.62 3.60
CA VAL A 463 7.76 -2.58 2.52
C VAL A 463 9.12 -2.50 1.84
N LEU A 464 9.89 -3.59 1.92
CA LEU A 464 11.19 -3.73 1.28
C LEU A 464 11.03 -4.49 -0.04
N THR A 465 11.31 -3.80 -1.14
CA THR A 465 11.09 -4.31 -2.51
C THR A 465 12.35 -4.88 -3.13
N ALA A 466 12.16 -5.76 -4.13
CA ALA A 466 13.21 -6.42 -4.90
C ALA A 466 14.15 -7.33 -4.09
N ILE A 467 13.64 -7.96 -3.04
CA ILE A 467 14.44 -8.90 -2.24
C ILE A 467 14.71 -10.16 -3.10
N PRO A 468 15.97 -10.60 -3.27
CA PRO A 468 16.27 -11.79 -4.05
C PRO A 468 15.71 -13.04 -3.37
N THR A 469 15.25 -14.02 -4.15
CA THR A 469 14.81 -15.33 -3.65
C THR A 469 15.97 -16.09 -2.99
N SER A 470 17.11 -16.12 -3.66
CA SER A 470 18.35 -16.70 -3.16
C SER A 470 19.52 -15.74 -3.37
N THR A 471 20.42 -15.66 -2.40
CA THR A 471 21.63 -14.84 -2.47
C THR A 471 22.87 -15.67 -2.15
N THR A 472 23.99 -15.36 -2.78
CA THR A 472 25.32 -15.86 -2.39
C THR A 472 25.96 -14.98 -1.31
N ASP A 473 25.51 -13.73 -1.19
CA ASP A 473 25.98 -12.80 -0.17
C ASP A 473 25.18 -12.98 1.12
N LYS A 474 25.82 -13.65 2.09
CA LYS A 474 25.27 -13.81 3.44
C LYS A 474 25.08 -12.46 4.16
N LYS A 475 25.85 -11.42 3.83
CA LYS A 475 25.74 -10.11 4.47
C LYS A 475 24.37 -9.49 4.27
N THR A 476 23.76 -9.68 3.09
CA THR A 476 22.39 -9.22 2.82
C THR A 476 21.38 -9.81 3.83
N ILE A 477 21.46 -11.13 4.08
CA ILE A 477 20.59 -11.82 5.06
C ILE A 477 20.90 -11.33 6.48
N ASP A 478 22.17 -11.28 6.85
CA ASP A 478 22.60 -10.84 8.18
C ASP A 478 22.15 -9.40 8.46
N ARG A 479 22.20 -8.51 7.47
CA ARG A 479 21.75 -7.11 7.57
C ARG A 479 20.23 -6.98 7.70
N LEU A 480 19.45 -7.80 6.98
CA LEU A 480 17.99 -7.85 7.14
C LEU A 480 17.60 -8.39 8.54
N ILE A 481 18.30 -9.43 9.02
CA ILE A 481 18.12 -9.95 10.38
C ILE A 481 18.51 -8.88 11.41
N GLN A 482 19.61 -8.15 11.18
CA GLN A 482 20.04 -7.07 12.07
C GLN A 482 18.97 -5.98 12.16
N TYR A 483 18.40 -5.53 11.03
CA TYR A 483 17.31 -4.55 11.03
C TYR A 483 16.09 -5.02 11.86
N ILE A 484 15.77 -6.30 11.76
CA ILE A 484 14.72 -6.94 12.58
C ILE A 484 15.08 -6.91 14.08
N GLN A 485 16.33 -7.19 14.43
CA GLN A 485 16.81 -7.16 15.81
C GLN A 485 16.80 -5.73 16.37
N ASP A 486 17.18 -4.75 15.55
CA ASP A 486 17.16 -3.35 15.89
C ASP A 486 15.71 -2.87 16.12
N ALA A 487 14.77 -3.30 15.27
CA ALA A 487 13.34 -3.04 15.46
C ALA A 487 12.79 -3.70 16.74
N ALA A 488 13.31 -4.88 17.10
CA ALA A 488 12.99 -5.54 18.37
C ALA A 488 13.50 -4.72 19.57
N ALA A 489 14.72 -4.21 19.48
CA ALA A 489 15.33 -3.40 20.54
C ALA A 489 14.59 -2.08 20.72
N GLU A 490 14.29 -1.35 19.65
CA GLU A 490 13.51 -0.10 19.69
C GLU A 490 12.10 -0.33 20.28
N ALA A 491 11.40 -1.37 19.81
CA ALA A 491 10.07 -1.70 20.33
C ALA A 491 10.08 -2.15 21.80
N SER A 492 11.19 -2.72 22.29
CA SER A 492 11.39 -3.09 23.69
C SER A 492 11.63 -1.83 24.53
N THR A 493 12.53 -0.95 24.08
CA THR A 493 12.85 0.32 24.75
C THR A 493 11.60 1.19 24.86
N ALA A 494 10.82 1.33 23.78
CA ALA A 494 9.56 2.08 23.78
C ALA A 494 8.52 1.52 24.77
N ARG A 495 8.42 0.18 24.90
CA ARG A 495 7.54 -0.48 25.87
C ARG A 495 8.00 -0.24 27.31
N GLN A 496 9.30 -0.31 27.57
CA GLN A 496 9.84 -0.04 28.90
C GLN A 496 9.63 1.43 29.28
N GLN A 497 9.89 2.37 28.37
CA GLN A 497 9.59 3.80 28.57
C GLN A 497 8.11 4.00 28.92
N ALA A 498 7.20 3.36 28.17
CA ALA A 498 5.79 3.53 28.42
C ALA A 498 5.31 3.02 29.79
N LYS A 499 5.94 1.97 30.33
CA LYS A 499 5.66 1.47 31.69
C LYS A 499 6.09 2.45 32.78
N HIS A 500 7.14 3.24 32.53
CA HIS A 500 7.70 4.20 33.48
C HIS A 500 7.09 5.61 33.39
N THR A 501 6.31 5.90 32.35
CA THR A 501 5.66 7.19 32.14
C THR A 501 4.43 7.36 33.04
N TYR A 502 4.41 8.42 33.85
CA TYR A 502 3.26 8.80 34.71
C TYR A 502 2.15 9.56 33.96
N ALA A 503 2.32 9.84 32.66
CA ALA A 503 1.41 10.62 31.83
C ALA A 503 0.31 9.80 31.12
N LEU A 504 0.00 8.58 31.61
CA LEU A 504 -1.04 7.75 30.99
C LEU A 504 -2.44 8.34 31.26
N PRO A 505 -3.35 8.35 30.26
CA PRO A 505 -4.68 8.94 30.41
C PRO A 505 -5.51 8.24 31.50
N PRO A 506 -6.21 9.00 32.37
CA PRO A 506 -7.04 8.42 33.42
C PRO A 506 -8.25 7.66 32.85
N GLY A 507 -8.67 6.57 33.51
CA GLY A 507 -9.89 5.83 33.18
C GLY A 507 -9.79 4.78 32.07
N ARG A 508 -8.60 4.55 31.47
CA ARG A 508 -8.33 3.41 30.58
C ARG A 508 -7.61 2.29 31.30
N GLU A 509 -7.76 1.06 30.79
CA GLU A 509 -6.95 -0.07 31.24
C GLU A 509 -5.46 0.25 31.01
N ARG A 510 -4.65 0.15 32.07
CA ARG A 510 -3.23 0.55 32.05
C ARG A 510 -2.45 -0.15 30.94
N THR A 511 -2.73 -1.43 30.72
CA THR A 511 -2.11 -2.27 29.67
C THR A 511 -2.35 -1.70 28.26
N VAL A 512 -3.56 -1.21 27.97
CA VAL A 512 -3.93 -0.61 26.70
C VAL A 512 -3.26 0.75 26.55
N ALA A 513 -3.29 1.58 27.59
CA ALA A 513 -2.66 2.90 27.58
C ALA A 513 -1.13 2.82 27.40
N GLU A 514 -0.46 1.90 28.10
CA GLU A 514 0.98 1.63 27.93
C GLU A 514 1.31 1.18 26.50
N ARG A 515 0.46 0.31 25.92
CA ARG A 515 0.63 -0.16 24.54
C ARG A 515 0.48 0.97 23.52
N GLU A 516 -0.57 1.80 23.66
CA GLU A 516 -0.80 2.95 22.78
C GLU A 516 0.34 3.96 22.89
N HIS A 517 0.80 4.25 24.11
CA HIS A 517 1.91 5.17 24.32
C HIS A 517 3.23 4.62 23.77
N ALA A 518 3.54 3.33 23.97
CA ALA A 518 4.70 2.69 23.36
C ALA A 518 4.67 2.79 21.83
N GLN A 519 3.49 2.63 21.22
CA GLN A 519 3.30 2.78 19.78
C GLN A 519 3.41 4.24 19.31
N SER A 520 3.12 5.21 20.18
CA SER A 520 3.36 6.62 19.88
C SER A 520 4.86 6.95 19.86
N ILE A 521 5.69 6.21 20.60
CA ILE A 521 7.15 6.35 20.63
C ILE A 521 7.78 5.63 19.43
N PHE A 522 7.43 4.37 19.20
CA PHE A 522 7.90 3.56 18.08
C PHE A 522 6.75 2.76 17.46
N ALA A 523 6.37 3.13 16.24
CA ALA A 523 5.10 2.74 15.64
C ALA A 523 5.19 1.49 14.74
N LEU A 524 6.38 0.98 14.43
CA LEU A 524 6.55 -0.10 13.45
C LEU A 524 5.84 -1.38 13.91
N ARG A 525 4.91 -1.85 13.06
CA ARG A 525 4.07 -3.02 13.31
C ARG A 525 4.20 -4.08 12.24
N ARG A 526 4.55 -3.69 11.01
CA ARG A 526 4.59 -4.60 9.86
C ARG A 526 5.83 -4.34 9.00
N ILE A 527 6.56 -5.40 8.69
CA ILE A 527 7.59 -5.42 7.64
C ILE A 527 7.09 -6.35 6.54
N VAL A 528 7.00 -5.85 5.31
CA VAL A 528 6.63 -6.64 4.14
C VAL A 528 7.88 -6.87 3.29
N LEU A 529 8.20 -8.14 3.05
CA LEU A 529 9.31 -8.55 2.20
C LEU A 529 8.74 -8.88 0.81
N GLU A 530 8.91 -7.99 -0.15
CA GLU A 530 8.49 -8.20 -1.54
C GLU A 530 9.64 -8.84 -2.32
N ILE A 531 9.43 -10.10 -2.67
CA ILE A 531 10.40 -10.94 -3.35
C ILE A 531 10.42 -10.59 -4.83
N ALA A 532 11.62 -10.39 -5.37
CA ALA A 532 11.84 -10.19 -6.80
C ALA A 532 11.29 -11.39 -7.58
N PRO A 533 10.66 -11.17 -8.76
CA PRO A 533 10.25 -12.27 -9.61
C PRO A 533 11.46 -13.14 -9.95
N PRO A 534 11.31 -14.48 -10.02
CA PRO A 534 12.40 -15.35 -10.43
C PRO A 534 12.90 -14.87 -11.79
N GLN A 535 14.20 -14.56 -11.91
CA GLN A 535 14.79 -14.23 -13.20
C GLN A 535 14.49 -15.39 -14.13
N ALA A 536 13.74 -15.15 -15.20
CA ALA A 536 13.67 -16.07 -16.31
C ALA A 536 15.12 -16.26 -16.76
N THR A 537 15.70 -17.43 -16.48
CA THR A 537 16.96 -17.83 -17.08
C THR A 537 16.83 -17.54 -18.56
N ALA A 538 17.71 -16.68 -19.09
CA ALA A 538 17.76 -16.36 -20.51
C ALA A 538 17.51 -17.65 -21.29
N MET A 539 16.49 -17.67 -22.14
CA MET A 539 16.30 -18.76 -23.08
C MET A 539 17.62 -18.88 -23.84
N ILE A 540 18.41 -19.89 -23.47
CA ILE A 540 19.45 -20.40 -24.33
C ILE A 540 18.71 -20.71 -25.63
N PRO A 541 19.15 -20.18 -26.79
CA PRO A 541 18.54 -20.53 -28.07
C PRO A 541 18.43 -22.06 -28.13
N ASN A 542 17.22 -22.57 -28.34
CA ASN A 542 16.95 -24.00 -28.42
C ASN A 542 17.75 -24.60 -29.58
N GLY A 543 18.94 -25.10 -29.25
CA GLY A 543 19.88 -25.63 -30.22
C GLY A 543 21.18 -26.13 -29.58
N ALA A 544 21.17 -26.55 -28.32
CA ALA A 544 22.30 -27.26 -27.69
C ALA A 544 21.95 -27.82 -26.30
N ARG A 545 20.91 -28.64 -26.18
CA ARG A 545 20.80 -29.60 -25.07
C ARG A 545 20.29 -30.92 -25.61
N GLY A 546 21.22 -31.84 -25.80
CA GLY A 546 20.93 -33.22 -26.15
C GLY A 546 20.13 -33.93 -25.07
N GLY A 547 19.26 -34.83 -25.53
CA GLY A 547 18.99 -36.11 -24.88
C GLY A 547 18.29 -36.06 -23.53
N HIS A 548 17.09 -35.47 -23.43
CA HIS A 548 16.11 -35.95 -22.46
C HIS A 548 14.73 -36.08 -23.09
N ALA A 549 14.21 -37.29 -22.97
CA ALA A 549 13.03 -37.82 -23.64
C ALA A 549 11.73 -37.09 -23.25
N MET A 550 11.11 -36.44 -24.24
CA MET A 550 9.66 -36.25 -24.24
C MET A 550 9.05 -37.45 -24.96
N ARG A 551 8.64 -38.48 -24.21
CA ARG A 551 7.75 -39.51 -24.73
C ARG A 551 6.36 -38.91 -24.88
N SER A 552 5.79 -39.00 -26.08
CA SER A 552 4.42 -38.58 -26.36
C SER A 552 3.43 -39.43 -25.56
N ALA A 553 2.39 -38.82 -25.00
CA ALA A 553 1.35 -39.47 -24.19
C ALA A 553 0.26 -40.16 -25.02
N THR A 554 0.62 -40.69 -26.19
CA THR A 554 -0.25 -41.44 -27.08
C THR A 554 0.38 -42.81 -27.27
N GLU A 555 -0.18 -43.84 -26.62
CA GLU A 555 0.25 -45.25 -26.73
C GLU A 555 -0.10 -45.87 -28.10
N ASP A 556 0.11 -45.11 -29.18
CA ASP A 556 -0.14 -45.52 -30.55
C ASP A 556 1.18 -45.96 -31.20
N ALA A 557 1.28 -47.24 -31.54
CA ALA A 557 2.49 -47.85 -32.09
C ALA A 557 2.90 -47.26 -33.44
N ASP A 558 1.93 -46.77 -34.23
CA ASP A 558 2.20 -46.18 -35.54
C ASP A 558 2.84 -44.79 -35.40
N SER A 559 2.51 -44.06 -34.33
CA SER A 559 3.08 -42.75 -34.02
C SER A 559 4.55 -42.86 -33.60
N GLU A 560 4.93 -43.85 -32.79
CA GLU A 560 6.33 -44.06 -32.39
C GLU A 560 7.22 -44.48 -33.56
N ALA A 561 6.71 -45.32 -34.47
CA ALA A 561 7.42 -45.72 -35.68
C ALA A 561 7.72 -44.53 -36.61
N PHE A 562 6.79 -43.57 -36.69
CA PHE A 562 6.97 -42.34 -37.46
C PHE A 562 8.04 -41.42 -36.84
N TRP A 563 8.09 -41.30 -35.51
CA TRP A 563 9.14 -40.54 -34.81
C TRP A 563 10.53 -41.17 -34.93
N GLU A 564 10.62 -42.51 -34.88
CA GLU A 564 11.90 -43.22 -35.04
C GLU A 564 12.45 -43.11 -36.46
N ALA A 565 11.58 -43.13 -37.47
CA ALA A 565 11.98 -42.89 -38.87
C ALA A 565 12.50 -41.46 -39.08
N SER A 566 11.85 -40.47 -38.46
CA SER A 566 12.22 -39.05 -38.55
C SER A 566 13.59 -38.73 -37.92
N ALA A 567 13.98 -39.46 -36.87
CA ALA A 567 15.27 -39.28 -36.22
C ALA A 567 16.47 -39.74 -37.08
N ARG A 568 16.24 -40.57 -38.10
CA ARG A 568 17.29 -41.09 -39.00
C ARG A 568 17.47 -40.26 -40.28
N ASP A 569 16.58 -39.33 -40.60
CA ASP A 569 16.50 -38.65 -41.91
C ASP A 569 17.31 -37.33 -42.00
N PHE A 570 17.99 -36.93 -40.92
CA PHE A 570 18.78 -35.68 -40.87
C PHE A 570 20.28 -35.87 -41.13
N SER A 571 20.69 -36.95 -41.78
CA SER A 571 22.08 -37.13 -42.24
C SER A 571 22.41 -36.39 -43.54
N PHE A 572 21.51 -35.56 -44.04
CA PHE A 572 21.58 -34.94 -45.37
C PHE A 572 22.52 -33.72 -45.49
N PHE A 573 22.97 -33.12 -44.38
CA PHE A 573 23.75 -31.86 -44.41
C PHE A 573 25.20 -31.98 -43.88
N ALA A 574 25.75 -33.19 -43.79
CA ALA A 574 27.04 -33.40 -43.13
C ALA A 574 28.29 -33.27 -44.03
N ASP A 575 28.16 -33.11 -45.35
CA ASP A 575 29.31 -33.12 -46.27
C ASP A 575 29.33 -31.92 -47.22
N GLU A 576 29.93 -30.78 -46.81
CA GLU A 576 30.72 -29.91 -47.70
C GLU A 576 31.86 -29.22 -46.91
N GLN A 577 33.06 -29.24 -47.50
CA GLN A 577 34.40 -29.01 -46.93
C GLN A 577 34.85 -27.52 -46.82
N GLU A 578 35.43 -27.18 -45.66
CA GLU A 578 36.71 -26.42 -45.39
C GLU A 578 36.93 -24.95 -45.91
N PRO A 579 37.77 -24.09 -45.25
CA PRO A 579 39.02 -24.47 -44.57
C PRO A 579 39.40 -23.85 -43.20
N SER A 580 40.21 -24.65 -42.52
CA SER A 580 41.23 -24.46 -41.47
C SER A 580 41.63 -23.06 -40.96
N ILE A 581 41.67 -22.92 -39.62
CA ILE A 581 42.74 -22.23 -38.87
C ILE A 581 43.14 -23.10 -37.67
N ASP A 582 44.37 -23.63 -37.73
CA ASP A 582 45.06 -24.33 -36.65
C ASP A 582 45.50 -23.36 -35.55
N LEU A 583 45.24 -23.68 -34.27
CA LEU A 583 46.18 -23.37 -33.18
C LEU A 583 45.91 -24.18 -31.90
N VAL A 584 46.79 -25.18 -31.71
CA VAL A 584 47.39 -25.64 -30.45
C VAL A 584 46.53 -26.42 -29.45
N GLN A 585 46.82 -27.72 -29.41
CA GLN A 585 46.56 -28.62 -28.29
C GLN A 585 47.17 -28.07 -26.99
N ALA A 586 46.33 -27.62 -26.07
CA ALA A 586 46.70 -27.41 -24.67
C ALA A 586 46.08 -28.52 -23.80
N SER A 587 46.95 -29.15 -23.03
CA SER A 587 46.76 -30.26 -22.11
C SER A 587 45.44 -30.23 -21.31
N LYS A 588 44.82 -31.40 -21.17
CA LYS A 588 43.78 -31.70 -20.18
C LYS A 588 44.31 -31.37 -18.77
N VAL A 589 43.97 -30.19 -18.26
CA VAL A 589 43.99 -29.92 -16.82
C VAL A 589 42.79 -30.65 -16.22
N PRO A 590 42.94 -31.46 -15.16
CA PRO A 590 41.78 -32.04 -14.48
C PRO A 590 40.91 -30.90 -13.97
N ALA A 591 39.63 -30.89 -14.37
CA ALA A 591 38.66 -29.97 -13.81
C ALA A 591 38.66 -30.12 -12.29
N GLN A 592 39.19 -29.10 -11.59
CA GLN A 592 38.99 -28.97 -10.16
C GLN A 592 37.48 -28.92 -9.91
N PRO A 593 36.97 -29.60 -8.86
CA PRO A 593 35.56 -29.50 -8.51
C PRO A 593 35.25 -28.03 -8.25
N GLN A 594 34.40 -27.44 -9.10
CA GLN A 594 33.82 -26.13 -8.80
C GLN A 594 33.12 -26.28 -7.45
N LYS A 595 33.68 -25.65 -6.41
CA LYS A 595 32.97 -25.47 -5.14
C LYS A 595 31.67 -24.76 -5.48
N GLU A 596 30.55 -25.47 -5.42
CA GLU A 596 29.21 -24.87 -5.45
C GLU A 596 29.21 -23.77 -4.37
N ILE A 597 29.11 -22.52 -4.80
CA ILE A 597 29.01 -21.40 -3.87
C ILE A 597 27.67 -21.60 -3.15
N PRO A 598 27.63 -21.67 -1.81
CA PRO A 598 26.39 -21.87 -1.09
C PRO A 598 25.40 -20.75 -1.45
N SER A 599 24.27 -21.12 -2.06
CA SER A 599 23.15 -20.22 -2.25
C SER A 599 22.24 -20.31 -1.03
N PHE A 600 21.93 -19.17 -0.44
CA PHE A 600 21.07 -19.07 0.73
C PHE A 600 19.68 -18.58 0.31
N ASP A 601 18.64 -19.30 0.70
CA ASP A 601 17.26 -18.82 0.56
C ASP A 601 17.00 -17.75 1.63
N VAL A 602 16.81 -16.50 1.19
CA VAL A 602 16.67 -15.34 2.06
C VAL A 602 15.45 -15.48 2.97
N VAL A 603 14.33 -15.96 2.43
CA VAL A 603 13.07 -16.09 3.17
C VAL A 603 13.16 -17.25 4.17
N ALA A 604 13.79 -18.35 3.79
CA ALA A 604 13.98 -19.49 4.68
C ALA A 604 14.85 -19.14 5.89
N GLU A 605 15.94 -18.39 5.69
CA GLU A 605 16.84 -17.98 6.77
C GLU A 605 16.18 -16.97 7.73
N ILE A 606 15.51 -15.94 7.19
CA ILE A 606 14.74 -14.99 8.03
C ILE A 606 13.63 -15.72 8.79
N GLY A 607 12.93 -16.65 8.12
CA GLY A 607 11.88 -17.47 8.72
C GLY A 607 12.41 -18.39 9.83
N ARG A 608 13.60 -18.97 9.65
CA ARG A 608 14.29 -19.78 10.66
C ARG A 608 14.62 -18.93 11.90
N PHE A 609 15.30 -17.80 11.72
CA PHE A 609 15.61 -16.88 12.80
C PHE A 609 14.35 -16.47 13.58
N ARG A 610 13.27 -16.13 12.88
CA ARG A 610 11.98 -15.76 13.48
C ARG A 610 11.35 -16.88 14.30
N ARG A 611 11.35 -18.12 13.79
CA ARG A 611 10.82 -19.29 14.50
C ARG A 611 11.62 -19.58 15.77
N GLU A 612 12.96 -19.53 15.69
CA GLU A 612 13.84 -19.75 16.84
C GLU A 612 13.59 -18.71 17.95
N ARG A 613 13.51 -17.41 17.59
CA ARG A 613 13.23 -16.33 18.57
C ARG A 613 11.82 -16.42 19.17
N LYS A 614 10.82 -16.77 18.35
CA LYS A 614 9.44 -16.98 18.84
C LYS A 614 9.37 -18.17 19.78
N ALA A 615 10.01 -19.29 19.46
CA ALA A 615 10.04 -20.48 20.30
C ALA A 615 10.71 -20.20 21.66
N ALA A 616 11.82 -19.45 21.66
CA ALA A 616 12.46 -19.01 22.90
C ALA A 616 11.51 -18.15 23.74
N HIS A 617 10.77 -17.23 23.11
CA HIS A 617 9.83 -16.34 23.80
C HIS A 617 8.68 -17.13 24.42
N ASP A 618 8.08 -18.01 23.63
CA ASP A 618 6.98 -18.86 24.09
C ASP A 618 7.43 -19.81 25.23
N ALA A 619 8.70 -20.24 25.25
CA ALA A 619 9.27 -21.01 26.34
C ALA A 619 9.41 -20.20 27.64
N LEU A 620 9.84 -18.93 27.57
CA LEU A 620 9.89 -18.05 28.74
C LEU A 620 8.51 -17.67 29.26
N VAL A 621 7.54 -17.42 28.37
CA VAL A 621 6.15 -17.14 28.75
C VAL A 621 5.55 -18.34 29.48
N LYS A 622 5.79 -19.57 29.01
CA LYS A 622 5.36 -20.80 29.69
C LYS A 622 6.04 -21.03 31.04
N ALA A 623 7.25 -20.50 31.23
CA ALA A 623 7.99 -20.60 32.48
C ALA A 623 7.58 -19.54 33.53
N GLU A 624 6.52 -18.75 33.26
CA GLU A 624 6.03 -17.66 34.13
C GLU A 624 7.12 -16.67 34.57
N ALA A 625 8.15 -16.49 33.74
CA ALA A 625 9.23 -15.55 34.04
C ALA A 625 8.69 -14.10 34.03
N THR A 626 9.03 -13.35 35.08
CA THR A 626 8.50 -12.00 35.37
C THR A 626 8.83 -10.94 34.30
N SER A 627 9.70 -11.26 33.34
CA SER A 627 10.00 -10.44 32.16
C SER A 627 10.23 -11.32 30.93
N ALA A 628 9.18 -11.61 30.16
CA ALA A 628 9.26 -12.35 28.89
C ALA A 628 9.84 -11.51 27.74
N GLU A 629 10.89 -10.72 27.99
CA GLU A 629 11.57 -9.95 26.95
C GLU A 629 12.79 -10.72 26.45
N ILE A 630 12.77 -11.10 25.17
CA ILE A 630 13.89 -11.79 24.50
C ILE A 630 14.54 -10.87 23.50
N GLU A 631 15.87 -10.79 23.58
CA GLU A 631 16.68 -10.07 22.61
C GLU A 631 16.49 -10.65 21.19
N GLY A 632 16.14 -9.76 20.26
CA GLY A 632 15.87 -10.08 18.86
C GLY A 632 14.45 -10.62 18.57
N TYR A 633 13.59 -10.78 19.58
CA TYR A 633 12.17 -11.09 19.36
C TYR A 633 11.37 -9.81 19.13
N TRP A 634 10.96 -9.56 17.89
CA TRP A 634 10.04 -8.47 17.55
C TRP A 634 8.60 -9.01 17.40
N PRO A 635 7.63 -8.52 18.18
CA PRO A 635 6.24 -9.00 18.12
C PRO A 635 5.46 -8.50 16.90
N GLY A 636 6.05 -7.65 16.07
CA GLY A 636 5.44 -7.19 14.82
C GLY A 636 5.36 -8.30 13.76
N TYR A 637 4.57 -8.03 12.72
CA TYR A 637 4.29 -8.97 11.65
C TYR A 637 5.34 -8.86 10.53
N ILE A 638 5.85 -10.01 10.08
CA ILE A 638 6.58 -10.10 8.81
C ILE A 638 5.71 -10.82 7.79
N THR A 639 5.43 -10.17 6.67
CA THR A 639 4.67 -10.73 5.57
C THR A 639 5.58 -10.89 4.35
N VAL A 640 5.51 -12.02 3.67
CA VAL A 640 6.26 -12.25 2.43
C VAL A 640 5.30 -12.17 1.27
N VAL A 641 5.59 -11.31 0.30
CA VAL A 641 4.79 -11.14 -0.92
C VAL A 641 5.64 -11.57 -2.11
N ARG A 642 5.11 -12.49 -2.91
CA ARG A 642 5.75 -12.95 -4.16
C ARG A 642 4.91 -12.42 -5.32
N LYS A 643 5.52 -11.65 -6.22
CA LYS A 643 4.84 -11.21 -7.45
C LYS A 643 4.67 -12.40 -8.38
N THR A 644 3.42 -12.77 -8.68
CA THR A 644 3.09 -13.68 -9.79
C THR A 644 3.24 -12.94 -11.12
N LEU A 645 3.59 -13.65 -12.20
CA LEU A 645 3.71 -13.08 -13.54
C LEU A 645 2.38 -12.52 -14.05
N ASP A 646 1.26 -13.11 -13.62
CA ASP A 646 -0.08 -12.58 -13.83
C ASP A 646 -0.45 -11.68 -12.65
N GLY A 647 -0.25 -10.37 -12.86
CA GLY A 647 -0.35 -9.33 -11.84
C GLY A 647 -1.77 -8.96 -11.39
N ASP A 648 -2.75 -9.87 -11.47
CA ASP A 648 -4.16 -9.49 -11.26
C ASP A 648 -5.11 -10.56 -10.70
N ALA A 649 -4.64 -11.78 -10.41
CA ALA A 649 -5.49 -12.83 -9.82
C ALA A 649 -5.01 -13.24 -8.41
N GLY A 650 -5.79 -12.90 -7.38
CA GLY A 650 -5.76 -13.63 -6.10
C GLY A 650 -4.61 -13.35 -5.12
N ALA A 651 -3.67 -12.47 -5.43
CA ALA A 651 -2.57 -12.16 -4.50
C ALA A 651 -2.99 -11.09 -3.49
N ALA A 652 -2.73 -11.32 -2.20
CA ALA A 652 -2.84 -10.26 -1.20
C ALA A 652 -1.93 -9.08 -1.60
N ASP A 653 -2.47 -7.87 -1.74
CA ASP A 653 -1.65 -6.71 -2.02
C ASP A 653 -0.71 -6.42 -0.82
N HIS A 654 0.34 -5.65 -1.06
CA HIS A 654 1.32 -5.27 -0.03
C HIS A 654 0.71 -4.44 1.12
N ARG A 655 -0.57 -4.06 1.02
CA ARG A 655 -1.36 -3.38 2.06
C ARG A 655 -2.08 -4.37 2.98
N GLY A 656 -1.98 -5.67 2.69
CA GLY A 656 -2.65 -6.74 3.43
C GLY A 656 -4.10 -6.97 2.99
N ASN A 657 -4.51 -6.40 1.86
CA ASN A 657 -5.82 -6.67 1.27
C ASN A 657 -5.73 -7.99 0.52
N ARG A 658 -6.46 -9.02 0.95
CA ARG A 658 -6.54 -10.28 0.19
C ARG A 658 -7.52 -10.11 -0.97
N TYR A 659 -7.09 -10.42 -2.18
CA TYR A 659 -7.99 -10.77 -3.27
C TYR A 659 -8.50 -12.19 -3.04
N GLU A 660 -9.48 -12.38 -2.17
CA GLU A 660 -10.27 -13.60 -2.17
C GLU A 660 -11.64 -13.24 -2.77
N GLU A 661 -11.99 -13.89 -3.88
CA GLU A 661 -13.32 -13.83 -4.51
C GLU A 661 -13.81 -12.44 -4.99
N GLY A 662 -12.92 -11.56 -5.43
CA GLY A 662 -13.34 -10.30 -6.09
C GLY A 662 -13.88 -9.24 -5.13
N TRP A 663 -13.60 -9.36 -3.83
CA TRP A 663 -14.00 -8.38 -2.83
C TRP A 663 -12.78 -7.72 -2.18
N TYR A 664 -12.72 -6.39 -2.27
CA TYR A 664 -12.29 -5.59 -1.12
C TYR A 664 -13.42 -5.61 -0.09
N TYR A 665 -13.17 -5.24 1.17
CA TYR A 665 -14.14 -5.05 2.27
C TYR A 665 -14.12 -6.12 3.38
N GLN A 666 -12.99 -6.23 4.08
CA GLN A 666 -12.98 -6.24 5.56
C GLN A 666 -11.88 -5.31 6.08
#